data_AF-A0A7S3QBM8-F1
#
_entry.id   AF-A0A7S3QBM8-F1
#
_cell.length_a   1.000
_cell.length_b   1.000
_cell.length_c   1.000
_cell.angle_alpha   90.00
_cell.angle_beta   90.00
_cell.angle_gamma   90.00
#
_symmetry.space_group_name_H-M   'P 1'
#
loop_
_entity.id
_entity.type
_entity.pdbx_description
1 polymer ?
#
loop_
_entity_poly.entity_id
_entity_poly.type
_entity_poly.pdbx_seq_one_letter_code
_entity_poly.pdbx_strand_id
1 'polypeptide(L)'
;ANGTTHTSSDSNNMLNHSLKMIRLKSNESLAATATATAYSANDHDQKQNRTDEAAEGGEKLMLKMKFLPYMVRTFICRNGLTILTKSGEQAFEQYALSQFQRWDISRESMEQWLPFFEGWADYCMAPPLVSLSDKRTALPPLSQGNYLHHYNEYSIQFKEGRFQSQGGSSDGEQSFRGLVVIVGVRKDDVDPLAKDMAEKLGCARIVDDINAVTDLDVLTSIRRNRGGLLCTAQITDGVKKLRALSKKFENAIYIILVGCAEAEIESSFVKHGSNGRNEVRKTIGMSNGWKRCKCNIVTDLSAGLISTPVDMAEEDDKGIASVVKMLRESSESFQTDLRPGMFVFFPSIPGSGKSSLCQGLSAEMIGAGSRKLLVREGDKLPGKFYPAIEKEIMDSPSSIFVADKNVPPASWGPVSNICASNNLTAVAVLPSGSQDTSIEITCPEAFQSAKSYIFPFSLLYLAVCMKHVLQRAPNSHNGKLDSATKLACMVVVKFYCLYRGVSNDKLVERVTRSMGKGINHIVRVPFFCEEVQPKLPVDLEESLRHAITLQVLQDVRLSDVSDDSMERAEERLRSCLAKNASYLDKVVVSEDISKESLAIQLSDHIKSMKDNFVERVEENEEADVEMESNSIKIVSLDIQMEDIQSVVDEAICQNEHVKAFMEERETDKSNDSDNIVNGRYIKNTHCTFAHRAQMSQEEIRSKFSHMIGAEATVHAVSFLYDENVAALEISIPSTTSGDHALPVTPPMNKFPHVTVWCGKNIEAWRSNTLPAKVINKEA
;
A
#
# COMPACT_ATOMS: atom_id res chain seq x y z
N ALA A 1 48.88 14.96 72.82
CA ALA A 1 47.48 14.49 72.84
C ALA A 1 47.05 14.31 71.39
N ASN A 2 47.56 13.27 70.72
CA ASN A 2 46.94 11.94 70.53
C ASN A 2 45.80 12.03 69.50
N GLY A 3 45.88 11.50 68.28
CA GLY A 3 46.89 10.59 67.75
C GLY A 3 46.89 10.45 66.23
N THR A 4 48.07 10.10 65.73
CA THR A 4 48.39 9.02 64.78
C THR A 4 47.41 8.66 63.67
N THR A 5 47.88 8.92 62.44
CA THR A 5 47.63 8.13 61.24
C THR A 5 48.10 6.68 61.41
N HIS A 6 47.22 5.71 61.19
CA HIS A 6 47.55 4.42 60.56
C HIS A 6 46.33 3.89 59.79
N THR A 7 46.63 3.47 58.58
CA THR A 7 45.79 2.87 57.53
C THR A 7 45.13 1.56 57.95
N SER A 8 43.85 1.38 57.63
CA SER A 8 43.33 0.09 57.18
C SER A 8 42.61 0.26 55.86
N SER A 9 43.19 -0.36 54.84
CA SER A 9 42.50 -0.83 53.66
C SER A 9 41.32 -1.69 54.08
N ASP A 10 40.11 -1.34 53.67
CA ASP A 10 39.02 -2.30 53.50
C ASP A 10 38.19 -1.86 52.30
N SER A 11 38.56 -2.46 51.16
CA SER A 11 37.70 -2.86 50.05
C SER A 11 36.52 -1.95 49.71
N ASN A 12 36.76 -1.08 48.72
CA ASN A 12 35.80 -0.80 47.67
C ASN A 12 35.18 -2.14 47.21
N ASN A 13 33.97 -2.47 47.67
CA ASN A 13 33.12 -3.40 46.93
C ASN A 13 32.55 -2.62 45.74
N MET A 14 33.40 -2.46 44.72
CA MET A 14 32.96 -2.15 43.37
C MET A 14 32.09 -3.32 42.91
N LEU A 15 30.79 -3.08 42.77
CA LEU A 15 29.91 -3.93 41.99
C LEU A 15 30.28 -3.74 40.52
N ASN A 16 31.26 -4.52 40.07
CA ASN A 16 31.62 -4.67 38.67
C ASN A 16 30.59 -5.57 37.98
N HIS A 17 29.48 -5.00 37.53
CA HIS A 17 28.58 -5.64 36.58
C HIS A 17 28.73 -4.99 35.21
N SER A 18 29.22 -5.76 34.24
CA SER A 18 29.36 -5.37 32.83
C SER A 18 28.05 -5.62 32.11
N LEU A 19 27.37 -4.56 31.67
CA LEU A 19 26.08 -4.62 30.99
C LEU A 19 26.20 -4.30 29.51
N LYS A 20 25.59 -5.16 28.67
CA LYS A 20 25.82 -5.22 27.22
C LYS A 20 24.70 -4.55 26.43
N MET A 21 25.12 -3.63 25.56
CA MET A 21 24.48 -3.09 24.34
C MET A 21 23.53 -1.88 24.47
N ILE A 22 23.93 -0.76 23.85
CA ILE A 22 23.05 0.35 23.43
C ILE A 22 22.32 -0.07 22.14
N ARG A 23 20.98 0.05 22.09
CA ARG A 23 20.19 -0.29 20.89
C ARG A 23 19.23 0.84 20.49
N LEU A 24 18.97 0.96 19.19
CA LEU A 24 17.83 1.72 18.68
C LEU A 24 16.62 0.78 18.59
N LYS A 25 15.49 1.15 19.19
CA LYS A 25 14.26 0.35 19.15
C LYS A 25 13.25 0.93 18.15
N SER A 26 12.91 0.14 17.14
CA SER A 26 11.85 0.38 16.15
C SER A 26 10.54 -0.33 16.52
N ASN A 27 9.45 -0.04 15.81
CA ASN A 27 8.10 -0.56 16.10
C ASN A 27 7.99 -2.10 16.09
N GLU A 28 8.80 -2.80 15.30
CA GLU A 28 8.75 -4.26 15.18
C GLU A 28 9.39 -4.99 16.36
N SER A 29 10.44 -4.40 16.97
CA SER A 29 11.14 -4.99 18.12
C SER A 29 10.29 -5.07 19.39
N LEU A 30 9.37 -4.12 19.59
CA LEU A 30 8.46 -4.07 20.74
C LEU A 30 7.30 -5.08 20.61
N ALA A 31 6.92 -5.44 19.38
CA ALA A 31 5.81 -6.37 19.11
C ALA A 31 6.24 -7.85 19.21
N ALA A 32 7.49 -8.18 18.84
CA ALA A 32 8.01 -9.55 18.84
C ALA A 32 8.15 -10.17 20.24
N THR A 33 8.28 -9.35 21.29
CA THR A 33 8.46 -9.84 22.67
C THR A 33 7.12 -10.16 23.36
N ALA A 34 6.00 -9.67 22.83
CA ALA A 34 4.68 -9.79 23.48
C ALA A 34 3.87 -11.04 23.05
N THR A 35 4.25 -11.74 21.96
CA THR A 35 3.38 -12.73 21.31
C THR A 35 3.64 -14.19 21.67
N ALA A 36 4.56 -14.48 22.61
CA ALA A 36 4.94 -15.86 22.95
C ALA A 36 3.98 -16.60 23.92
N THR A 37 2.87 -16.00 24.39
CA THR A 37 2.10 -16.57 25.52
C THR A 37 0.58 -16.59 25.41
N ALA A 38 -0.01 -16.29 24.26
CA ALA A 38 -1.47 -16.28 24.14
C ALA A 38 -1.92 -17.02 22.88
N TYR A 39 -2.21 -18.33 22.98
CA TYR A 39 -3.29 -19.00 22.24
C TYR A 39 -3.49 -20.42 22.80
N SER A 40 -4.10 -20.49 23.98
CA SER A 40 -4.85 -21.67 24.42
C SER A 40 -6.06 -21.18 25.23
N ALA A 41 -7.16 -20.86 24.54
CA ALA A 41 -8.52 -20.78 25.11
C ALA A 41 -9.56 -20.53 23.99
N ASN A 42 -10.41 -21.55 23.83
CA ASN A 42 -11.71 -21.74 23.17
C ASN A 42 -12.56 -20.49 22.83
N ASP A 43 -13.33 -20.45 21.73
CA ASP A 43 -14.51 -21.27 21.36
C ASP A 43 -15.64 -21.22 22.42
N HIS A 44 -16.51 -20.20 22.33
CA HIS A 44 -17.96 -20.27 22.57
C HIS A 44 -18.63 -18.89 22.42
N ASP A 45 -19.96 -18.91 22.45
CA ASP A 45 -20.87 -18.24 21.54
C ASP A 45 -21.64 -17.04 22.17
N GLN A 46 -22.11 -16.16 21.28
CA GLN A 46 -23.31 -15.31 21.29
C GLN A 46 -23.55 -14.07 22.23
N LYS A 47 -23.68 -12.93 21.51
CA LYS A 47 -24.78 -11.92 21.48
C LYS A 47 -25.00 -10.86 22.59
N GLN A 48 -25.13 -9.62 22.05
CA GLN A 48 -25.75 -8.35 22.54
C GLN A 48 -24.73 -7.40 23.22
N ASN A 49 -24.44 -6.18 22.73
CA ASN A 49 -25.35 -5.12 22.31
C ASN A 49 -24.62 -4.06 21.45
N ARG A 50 -25.37 -3.34 20.61
CA ARG A 50 -24.88 -2.34 19.64
C ARG A 50 -24.62 -0.99 20.29
N THR A 51 -23.39 -0.49 20.18
CA THR A 51 -22.96 0.88 19.78
C THR A 51 -21.43 0.94 19.97
N ASP A 52 -20.68 1.34 18.92
CA ASP A 52 -19.22 1.63 18.85
C ASP A 52 -18.40 0.88 17.75
N GLU A 53 -18.97 0.67 16.56
CA GLU A 53 -18.37 -0.15 15.48
C GLU A 53 -17.36 0.53 14.51
N ALA A 54 -16.96 1.80 14.70
CA ALA A 54 -16.08 2.47 13.73
C ALA A 54 -14.57 2.33 13.99
N ALA A 55 -14.15 2.11 15.25
CA ALA A 55 -12.73 2.06 15.63
C ALA A 55 -12.16 0.63 15.67
N GLU A 56 -12.94 -0.36 16.11
CA GLU A 56 -12.51 -1.76 16.19
C GLU A 56 -12.27 -2.42 14.83
N GLY A 57 -13.03 -2.01 13.80
CA GLY A 57 -12.89 -2.56 12.44
C GLY A 57 -11.56 -2.23 11.79
N GLY A 58 -10.99 -1.04 12.07
CA GLY A 58 -9.69 -0.62 11.55
C GLY A 58 -8.53 -1.40 12.17
N GLU A 59 -8.60 -1.68 13.46
CA GLU A 59 -7.55 -2.39 14.19
C GLU A 59 -7.54 -3.89 13.88
N LYS A 60 -8.72 -4.53 13.76
CA LYS A 60 -8.87 -5.92 13.30
C LYS A 60 -8.42 -6.11 11.85
N LEU A 61 -8.65 -5.14 10.97
CA LEU A 61 -8.19 -5.19 9.58
C LEU A 61 -6.65 -5.03 9.48
N MET A 62 -6.07 -4.12 10.27
CA MET A 62 -4.62 -3.89 10.30
C MET A 62 -3.84 -5.05 10.93
N LEU A 63 -4.39 -5.75 11.93
CA LEU A 63 -3.79 -7.01 12.42
C LEU A 63 -3.84 -8.10 11.34
N LYS A 64 -4.98 -8.29 10.67
CA LYS A 64 -5.13 -9.30 9.61
C LYS A 64 -4.15 -9.11 8.45
N MET A 65 -3.86 -7.87 8.05
CA MET A 65 -2.90 -7.58 6.97
C MET A 65 -1.45 -7.90 7.34
N LYS A 66 -1.04 -7.71 8.61
CA LYS A 66 0.31 -8.04 9.10
C LYS A 66 0.55 -9.56 9.26
N PHE A 67 -0.51 -10.35 9.45
CA PHE A 67 -0.40 -11.80 9.59
C PHE A 67 -0.68 -12.59 8.31
N LEU A 68 -1.10 -11.94 7.22
CA LEU A 68 -1.49 -12.63 5.99
C LEU A 68 -0.38 -13.54 5.41
N PRO A 69 0.90 -13.14 5.33
CA PRO A 69 1.97 -14.03 4.87
C PRO A 69 2.16 -15.26 5.77
N TYR A 70 2.07 -15.06 7.10
CA TYR A 70 2.09 -16.16 8.07
C TYR A 70 0.89 -17.11 7.89
N MET A 71 -0.30 -16.54 7.69
CA MET A 71 -1.54 -17.29 7.51
C MET A 71 -1.52 -18.09 6.21
N VAL A 72 -1.08 -17.49 5.11
CA VAL A 72 -0.85 -18.16 3.83
C VAL A 72 0.10 -19.34 4.00
N ARG A 73 1.29 -19.09 4.54
CA ARG A 73 2.32 -20.12 4.73
C ARG A 73 1.80 -21.29 5.59
N THR A 74 1.05 -21.00 6.64
CA THR A 74 0.67 -22.00 7.65
C THR A 74 -0.65 -22.70 7.33
N PHE A 75 -1.68 -21.96 6.94
CA PHE A 75 -3.01 -22.52 6.71
C PHE A 75 -3.26 -22.91 5.27
N ILE A 76 -2.54 -22.33 4.31
CA ILE A 76 -2.67 -22.72 2.89
C ILE A 76 -1.53 -23.65 2.51
N CYS A 77 -0.29 -23.18 2.56
CA CYS A 77 0.85 -23.95 2.05
C CYS A 77 1.14 -25.21 2.87
N ARG A 78 1.06 -25.19 4.22
CA ARG A 78 1.24 -26.40 5.05
C ARG A 78 0.00 -27.28 5.09
N ASN A 79 -1.12 -26.74 5.55
CA ASN A 79 -2.32 -27.54 5.78
C ASN A 79 -2.96 -28.00 4.45
N GLY A 80 -2.80 -27.22 3.37
CA GLY A 80 -3.30 -27.57 2.05
C GLY A 80 -2.50 -28.68 1.36
N LEU A 81 -1.30 -29.06 1.83
CA LEU A 81 -0.55 -30.20 1.26
C LEU A 81 -1.36 -31.50 1.27
N THR A 82 -2.16 -31.74 2.31
CA THR A 82 -3.00 -32.93 2.38
C THR A 82 -4.16 -32.90 1.39
N ILE A 83 -4.62 -31.72 1.00
CA ILE A 83 -5.69 -31.54 0.02
C ILE A 83 -5.10 -31.69 -1.38
N LEU A 84 -3.97 -31.05 -1.62
CA LEU A 84 -3.23 -31.15 -2.88
C LEU A 84 -2.87 -32.61 -3.21
N THR A 85 -2.31 -33.35 -2.25
CA THR A 85 -1.93 -34.76 -2.43
C THR A 85 -3.11 -35.73 -2.60
N LYS A 86 -4.29 -35.41 -2.05
CA LYS A 86 -5.48 -36.30 -2.12
C LYS A 86 -6.46 -35.95 -3.23
N SER A 87 -6.54 -34.67 -3.60
CA SER A 87 -7.62 -34.13 -4.42
C SER A 87 -7.13 -33.25 -5.58
N GLY A 88 -5.81 -33.07 -5.73
CA GLY A 88 -5.20 -32.37 -6.84
C GLY A 88 -5.20 -30.83 -6.72
N GLU A 89 -4.59 -30.18 -7.71
CA GLU A 89 -4.30 -28.75 -7.75
C GLU A 89 -5.57 -27.88 -7.66
N GLN A 90 -6.62 -28.25 -8.41
CA GLN A 90 -7.88 -27.51 -8.43
C GLN A 90 -8.58 -27.50 -7.05
N ALA A 91 -8.51 -28.62 -6.31
CA ALA A 91 -9.10 -28.71 -4.97
C ALA A 91 -8.27 -27.91 -3.95
N PHE A 92 -6.95 -27.86 -4.12
CA PHE A 92 -6.05 -27.05 -3.31
C PHE A 92 -6.30 -25.55 -3.48
N GLU A 93 -6.51 -25.08 -4.71
CA GLU A 93 -6.81 -23.67 -4.98
C GLU A 93 -8.16 -23.24 -4.41
N GLN A 94 -9.19 -24.07 -4.59
CA GLN A 94 -10.50 -23.82 -3.97
C GLN A 94 -10.39 -23.78 -2.45
N TYR A 95 -9.57 -24.65 -1.86
CA TYR A 95 -9.25 -24.60 -0.44
C TYR A 95 -8.56 -23.30 -0.05
N ALA A 96 -7.50 -22.89 -0.76
CA ALA A 96 -6.76 -21.65 -0.52
C ALA A 96 -7.68 -20.41 -0.57
N LEU A 97 -8.55 -20.35 -1.58
CA LEU A 97 -9.50 -19.26 -1.76
C LEU A 97 -10.62 -19.29 -0.72
N SER A 98 -11.07 -20.47 -0.28
CA SER A 98 -12.02 -20.60 0.83
C SER A 98 -11.43 -20.10 2.16
N GLN A 99 -10.12 -20.28 2.38
CA GLN A 99 -9.44 -19.69 3.54
C GLN A 99 -9.45 -18.16 3.45
N PHE A 100 -9.16 -17.61 2.28
CA PHE A 100 -9.19 -16.16 2.05
C PHE A 100 -10.58 -15.56 2.25
N GLN A 101 -11.64 -16.24 1.78
CA GLN A 101 -13.02 -15.84 2.06
C GLN A 101 -13.35 -15.88 3.55
N ARG A 102 -12.90 -16.91 4.28
CA ARG A 102 -13.08 -17.01 5.75
C ARG A 102 -12.33 -15.91 6.50
N TRP A 103 -11.22 -15.42 5.94
CA TRP A 103 -10.43 -14.36 6.54
C TRP A 103 -10.93 -12.95 6.18
N ASP A 104 -11.97 -12.86 5.34
CA ASP A 104 -12.54 -11.60 4.83
C ASP A 104 -11.50 -10.78 4.04
N ILE A 105 -10.69 -11.49 3.24
CA ILE A 105 -9.70 -10.88 2.35
C ILE A 105 -10.41 -10.25 1.16
N SER A 106 -9.96 -9.06 0.73
CA SER A 106 -10.57 -8.38 -0.41
C SER A 106 -10.40 -9.19 -1.69
N ARG A 107 -11.36 -9.09 -2.62
CA ARG A 107 -11.33 -9.80 -3.90
C ARG A 107 -10.07 -9.49 -4.69
N GLU A 108 -9.65 -8.24 -4.68
CA GLU A 108 -8.44 -7.72 -5.31
C GLU A 108 -7.19 -8.41 -4.74
N SER A 109 -7.15 -8.61 -3.42
CA SER A 109 -6.05 -9.32 -2.75
C SER A 109 -6.06 -10.82 -3.06
N MET A 110 -7.24 -11.46 -3.17
CA MET A 110 -7.33 -12.86 -3.58
C MET A 110 -6.78 -13.07 -5.00
N GLU A 111 -7.09 -12.14 -5.90
CA GLU A 111 -6.64 -12.19 -7.29
C GLU A 111 -5.11 -12.11 -7.42
N GLN A 112 -4.43 -11.40 -6.53
CA GLN A 112 -2.97 -11.27 -6.48
C GLN A 112 -2.26 -12.51 -5.92
N TRP A 113 -2.86 -13.20 -4.96
CA TRP A 113 -2.27 -14.39 -4.33
C TRP A 113 -2.52 -15.68 -5.13
N LEU A 114 -3.52 -15.69 -6.01
CA LEU A 114 -3.88 -16.90 -6.74
C LEU A 114 -2.70 -17.50 -7.55
N PRO A 115 -1.90 -16.72 -8.33
CA PRO A 115 -0.75 -17.28 -9.05
C PRO A 115 0.30 -17.94 -8.15
N PHE A 116 0.46 -17.43 -6.92
CA PHE A 116 1.35 -18.04 -5.92
C PHE A 116 0.82 -19.39 -5.41
N PHE A 117 -0.50 -19.54 -5.29
CA PHE A 117 -1.07 -20.85 -4.93
C PHE A 117 -0.95 -21.85 -6.07
N GLU A 118 -1.15 -21.41 -7.31
CA GLU A 118 -0.98 -22.23 -8.51
C GLU A 118 0.46 -22.75 -8.59
N GLY A 119 1.46 -21.86 -8.56
CA GLY A 119 2.85 -22.27 -8.63
C GLY A 119 3.28 -23.15 -7.44
N TRP A 120 2.70 -22.94 -6.25
CA TRP A 120 2.99 -23.77 -5.08
C TRP A 120 2.47 -25.19 -5.29
N ALA A 121 1.30 -25.32 -5.91
CA ALA A 121 0.70 -26.60 -6.24
C ALA A 121 1.59 -27.35 -7.26
N ASP A 122 2.00 -26.68 -8.34
CA ASP A 122 2.91 -27.23 -9.35
C ASP A 122 4.25 -27.68 -8.74
N TYR A 123 4.84 -26.84 -7.90
CA TYR A 123 6.09 -27.14 -7.20
C TYR A 123 5.97 -28.38 -6.30
N CYS A 124 4.85 -28.53 -5.59
CA CYS A 124 4.63 -29.66 -4.70
C CYS A 124 4.31 -30.96 -5.45
N MET A 125 3.77 -30.87 -6.67
CA MET A 125 3.41 -32.01 -7.52
C MET A 125 4.53 -32.43 -8.48
N ALA A 126 5.57 -31.60 -8.63
CA ALA A 126 6.74 -31.92 -9.44
C ALA A 126 7.47 -33.19 -8.93
N PRO A 127 8.11 -33.97 -9.82
CA PRO A 127 8.92 -35.14 -9.44
C PRO A 127 9.99 -34.79 -8.40
N PRO A 128 10.45 -35.73 -7.56
CA PRO A 128 11.38 -35.45 -6.46
C PRO A 128 12.62 -34.68 -6.95
N LEU A 129 12.76 -33.46 -6.42
CA LEU A 129 13.75 -32.46 -6.77
C LEU A 129 15.18 -33.03 -6.78
N VAL A 130 15.75 -33.23 -7.96
CA VAL A 130 17.21 -33.27 -8.11
C VAL A 130 17.68 -31.82 -8.05
N SER A 131 18.32 -31.45 -6.94
CA SER A 131 18.93 -30.15 -6.73
C SER A 131 19.86 -29.79 -7.90
N LEU A 132 19.53 -28.69 -8.60
CA LEU A 132 20.34 -28.11 -9.68
C LEU A 132 21.26 -26.97 -9.20
N SER A 133 21.42 -26.79 -7.89
CA SER A 133 22.34 -25.79 -7.33
C SER A 133 23.47 -26.48 -6.54
N ASP A 134 24.68 -26.03 -6.83
CA ASP A 134 25.94 -26.53 -6.30
C ASP A 134 25.94 -26.80 -4.79
N LYS A 135 26.29 -28.04 -4.43
CA LYS A 135 26.94 -28.47 -3.18
C LYS A 135 26.76 -27.53 -1.96
N ARG A 136 25.55 -27.48 -1.38
CA ARG A 136 25.28 -27.35 0.07
C ARG A 136 23.77 -27.56 0.32
N THR A 137 23.45 -28.66 1.00
CA THR A 137 22.13 -29.09 1.55
C THR A 137 21.04 -29.56 0.56
N ALA A 138 20.84 -30.89 0.48
CA ALA A 138 19.64 -31.47 -0.13
C ALA A 138 18.39 -31.15 0.71
N LEU A 139 17.29 -30.78 0.06
CA LEU A 139 16.03 -30.49 0.76
C LEU A 139 15.45 -31.77 1.39
N PRO A 140 14.90 -31.67 2.62
CA PRO A 140 14.22 -32.81 3.26
C PRO A 140 12.97 -33.20 2.45
N PRO A 141 12.40 -34.41 2.63
CA PRO A 141 11.15 -34.78 1.97
C PRO A 141 9.99 -33.82 2.31
N LEU A 142 9.22 -33.43 1.29
CA LEU A 142 8.06 -32.56 1.45
C LEU A 142 7.02 -33.21 2.36
N SER A 143 6.77 -32.56 3.50
CA SER A 143 5.79 -32.96 4.49
C SER A 143 5.32 -31.74 5.25
N GLN A 144 4.20 -31.84 5.99
CA GLN A 144 3.73 -30.73 6.83
C GLN A 144 4.76 -30.30 7.90
N GLY A 145 5.68 -31.18 8.31
CA GLY A 145 6.74 -30.85 9.27
C GLY A 145 7.92 -30.10 8.64
N ASN A 146 8.22 -30.40 7.37
CA ASN A 146 9.39 -29.85 6.66
C ASN A 146 9.03 -28.87 5.54
N TYR A 147 7.74 -28.53 5.40
CA TYR A 147 7.21 -27.68 4.33
C TYR A 147 7.89 -26.32 4.27
N LEU A 148 8.45 -25.82 5.38
CA LEU A 148 9.07 -24.50 5.44
C LEU A 148 10.35 -24.42 4.59
N HIS A 149 11.14 -25.51 4.54
CA HIS A 149 12.31 -25.59 3.66
C HIS A 149 11.90 -25.49 2.20
N HIS A 150 10.82 -26.20 1.87
CA HIS A 150 10.23 -26.20 0.54
C HIS A 150 9.54 -24.89 0.18
N TYR A 151 8.86 -24.25 1.13
CA TYR A 151 8.20 -22.96 0.96
C TYR A 151 9.22 -21.86 0.70
N ASN A 152 10.34 -21.86 1.43
CA ASN A 152 11.42 -20.90 1.21
C ASN A 152 12.06 -21.10 -0.17
N GLU A 153 12.39 -22.35 -0.52
CA GLU A 153 12.94 -22.68 -1.84
C GLU A 153 11.95 -22.31 -2.96
N TYR A 154 10.69 -22.70 -2.84
CA TYR A 154 9.65 -22.35 -3.78
C TYR A 154 9.48 -20.84 -3.89
N SER A 155 9.48 -20.11 -2.77
CA SER A 155 9.34 -18.65 -2.79
C SER A 155 10.48 -18.00 -3.58
N ILE A 156 11.70 -18.55 -3.48
CA ILE A 156 12.85 -18.13 -4.31
C ILE A 156 12.60 -18.48 -5.78
N GLN A 157 12.26 -19.74 -6.09
CA GLN A 157 12.05 -20.18 -7.48
C GLN A 157 10.84 -19.52 -8.16
N PHE A 158 9.81 -19.17 -7.38
CA PHE A 158 8.64 -18.42 -7.84
C PHE A 158 9.00 -16.97 -8.12
N LYS A 159 9.84 -16.34 -7.28
CA LYS A 159 10.41 -15.01 -7.56
C LYS A 159 11.32 -15.01 -8.79
N GLU A 160 12.04 -16.11 -9.04
CA GLU A 160 12.84 -16.33 -10.25
C GLU A 160 12.02 -16.73 -11.50
N GLY A 161 10.69 -16.77 -11.39
CA GLY A 161 9.78 -17.04 -12.53
C GLY A 161 9.68 -18.50 -12.97
N ARG A 162 10.21 -19.47 -12.21
CA ARG A 162 10.20 -20.90 -12.59
C ARG A 162 8.82 -21.57 -12.45
N PHE A 163 7.97 -21.04 -11.56
CA PHE A 163 6.61 -21.54 -11.30
C PHE A 163 5.54 -20.47 -11.50
N GLN A 164 5.91 -19.35 -12.12
CA GLN A 164 4.92 -18.43 -12.68
C GLN A 164 4.53 -19.04 -14.02
N SER A 165 3.25 -19.36 -14.21
CA SER A 165 2.75 -20.06 -15.39
C SER A 165 3.33 -19.47 -16.67
N GLN A 166 4.36 -20.13 -17.23
CA GLN A 166 4.79 -19.85 -18.59
C GLN A 166 3.60 -20.18 -19.47
N GLY A 167 3.17 -19.23 -20.29
CA GLY A 167 2.15 -19.45 -21.31
C GLY A 167 2.49 -20.71 -22.09
N GLY A 168 1.76 -21.77 -21.80
CA GLY A 168 1.98 -23.08 -22.40
C GLY A 168 1.68 -23.02 -23.89
N SER A 169 2.63 -23.56 -24.64
CA SER A 169 2.55 -24.08 -26.01
C SER A 169 2.09 -23.14 -27.13
N SER A 170 3.04 -22.92 -28.03
CA SER A 170 2.93 -22.31 -29.35
C SER A 170 2.15 -23.16 -30.38
N ASP A 171 1.08 -23.86 -30.00
CA ASP A 171 0.19 -24.54 -30.95
C ASP A 171 -1.21 -24.79 -30.34
N GLY A 172 -2.27 -24.28 -31.00
CA GLY A 172 -3.66 -24.73 -30.82
C GLY A 172 -4.60 -23.76 -30.09
N GLU A 173 -5.50 -23.10 -30.83
CA GLU A 173 -6.73 -22.36 -30.45
C GLU A 173 -6.86 -21.76 -29.02
N GLN A 174 -6.96 -20.43 -28.95
CA GLN A 174 -7.25 -19.70 -27.70
C GLN A 174 -8.54 -20.23 -27.04
N SER A 175 -8.50 -20.70 -25.79
CA SER A 175 -9.70 -21.15 -25.05
C SER A 175 -10.67 -19.98 -24.81
N PHE A 176 -11.98 -20.22 -24.95
CA PHE A 176 -13.05 -19.26 -24.60
C PHE A 176 -12.90 -18.77 -23.14
N ARG A 177 -13.39 -17.57 -22.83
CA ARG A 177 -13.33 -16.96 -21.50
C ARG A 177 -14.68 -16.40 -21.06
N GLY A 178 -15.01 -16.57 -19.78
CA GLY A 178 -16.28 -16.17 -19.19
C GLY A 178 -17.14 -17.36 -18.75
N LEU A 179 -18.36 -17.06 -18.31
CA LEU A 179 -19.36 -18.03 -17.89
C LEU A 179 -20.42 -18.21 -18.98
N VAL A 180 -20.54 -19.41 -19.54
CA VAL A 180 -21.68 -19.83 -20.38
C VAL A 180 -22.69 -20.56 -19.52
N VAL A 181 -23.94 -20.11 -19.54
CA VAL A 181 -25.06 -20.79 -18.87
C VAL A 181 -26.01 -21.35 -19.92
N ILE A 182 -26.06 -22.68 -20.03
CA ILE A 182 -26.99 -23.39 -20.90
C ILE A 182 -28.25 -23.71 -20.10
N VAL A 183 -29.38 -23.16 -20.54
CA VAL A 183 -30.66 -23.24 -19.87
C VAL A 183 -31.62 -24.06 -20.73
N GLY A 184 -32.06 -25.21 -20.22
CA GLY A 184 -33.03 -26.09 -20.87
C GLY A 184 -34.35 -26.15 -20.11
N VAL A 185 -35.42 -26.62 -20.76
CA VAL A 185 -36.70 -26.91 -20.09
C VAL A 185 -36.51 -27.98 -19.01
N ARG A 186 -35.66 -28.98 -19.28
CA ARG A 186 -35.15 -29.97 -18.33
C ARG A 186 -33.63 -29.99 -18.38
N LYS A 187 -33.00 -30.35 -17.25
CA LYS A 187 -31.54 -30.41 -17.14
C LYS A 187 -30.94 -31.54 -17.99
N ASP A 188 -31.57 -32.71 -17.98
CA ASP A 188 -31.13 -33.89 -18.76
C ASP A 188 -31.03 -33.61 -20.27
N ASP A 189 -31.84 -32.67 -20.77
CA ASP A 189 -31.89 -32.31 -22.19
C ASP A 189 -30.69 -31.48 -22.63
N VAL A 190 -29.94 -30.85 -21.71
CA VAL A 190 -28.84 -29.94 -22.06
C VAL A 190 -27.45 -30.49 -21.71
N ASP A 191 -27.35 -31.52 -20.88
CA ASP A 191 -26.07 -32.10 -20.46
C ASP A 191 -25.21 -32.64 -21.62
N PRO A 192 -25.76 -33.30 -22.67
CA PRO A 192 -24.96 -33.73 -23.83
C PRO A 192 -24.38 -32.54 -24.61
N LEU A 193 -25.19 -31.50 -24.85
CA LEU A 193 -24.78 -30.27 -25.52
C LEU A 193 -23.73 -29.51 -24.70
N ALA A 194 -23.89 -29.47 -23.38
CA ALA A 194 -22.95 -28.85 -22.46
C ALA A 194 -21.56 -29.47 -22.53
N LYS A 195 -21.47 -30.80 -22.68
CA LYS A 195 -20.19 -31.51 -22.86
C LYS A 195 -19.54 -31.18 -24.21
N ASP A 196 -20.29 -31.26 -25.30
CA ASP A 196 -19.79 -30.93 -26.65
C ASP A 196 -19.31 -29.46 -26.72
N MET A 197 -20.10 -28.53 -26.19
CA MET A 197 -19.73 -27.12 -26.15
C MET A 197 -18.54 -26.84 -25.24
N ALA A 198 -18.42 -27.51 -24.09
CA ALA A 198 -17.27 -27.34 -23.21
C ALA A 198 -15.97 -27.75 -23.89
N GLU A 199 -15.98 -28.86 -24.63
CA GLU A 199 -14.84 -29.33 -25.42
C GLU A 199 -14.52 -28.34 -26.55
N LYS A 200 -15.51 -27.96 -27.35
CA LYS A 200 -15.36 -27.01 -28.48
C LYS A 200 -14.97 -25.59 -28.04
N LEU A 201 -15.25 -25.19 -26.81
CA LEU A 201 -14.86 -23.88 -26.25
C LEU A 201 -13.55 -23.95 -25.45
N GLY A 202 -13.05 -25.15 -25.12
CA GLY A 202 -11.93 -25.31 -24.20
C GLY A 202 -12.25 -24.84 -22.78
N CYS A 203 -13.46 -25.10 -22.30
CA CYS A 203 -13.87 -24.78 -20.94
C CYS A 203 -13.20 -25.73 -19.95
N ALA A 204 -12.59 -25.22 -18.88
CA ALA A 204 -11.91 -26.09 -17.89
C ALA A 204 -12.86 -26.83 -16.96
N ARG A 205 -14.11 -26.35 -16.82
CA ARG A 205 -15.07 -26.96 -15.91
C ARG A 205 -16.50 -26.82 -16.41
N ILE A 206 -17.28 -27.86 -16.17
CA ILE A 206 -18.75 -27.85 -16.27
C ILE A 206 -19.31 -27.89 -14.84
N VAL A 207 -20.21 -26.97 -14.53
CA VAL A 207 -21.00 -26.94 -13.30
C VAL A 207 -22.43 -27.28 -13.65
N ASP A 208 -23.02 -28.22 -12.94
CA ASP A 208 -24.35 -28.73 -13.27
C ASP A 208 -25.47 -27.98 -12.50
N ASP A 209 -25.11 -27.10 -11.58
CA ASP A 209 -26.04 -26.24 -10.84
C ASP A 209 -25.55 -24.79 -10.77
N ILE A 210 -26.29 -23.88 -11.40
CA ILE A 210 -26.00 -22.44 -11.38
C ILE A 210 -26.01 -21.85 -9.96
N ASN A 211 -26.73 -22.44 -9.01
CA ASN A 211 -26.69 -22.01 -7.61
C ASN A 211 -25.35 -22.29 -6.93
N ALA A 212 -24.61 -23.30 -7.42
CA ALA A 212 -23.26 -23.62 -6.97
C ALA A 212 -22.20 -22.69 -7.58
N VAL A 213 -22.51 -21.95 -8.64
CA VAL A 213 -21.59 -20.98 -9.26
C VAL A 213 -21.40 -19.78 -8.34
N THR A 214 -20.16 -19.52 -7.99
CA THR A 214 -19.76 -18.40 -7.12
C THR A 214 -19.17 -17.25 -7.95
N ASP A 215 -19.06 -16.06 -7.34
CA ASP A 215 -18.32 -14.92 -7.92
C ASP A 215 -16.88 -15.33 -8.29
N LEU A 216 -16.29 -16.27 -7.53
CA LEU A 216 -14.94 -16.76 -7.74
C LEU A 216 -14.83 -17.60 -9.01
N ASP A 217 -15.83 -18.45 -9.28
CA ASP A 217 -15.82 -19.29 -10.47
C ASP A 217 -15.90 -18.45 -11.76
N VAL A 218 -16.67 -17.35 -11.72
CA VAL A 218 -16.75 -16.39 -12.83
C VAL A 218 -15.46 -15.60 -12.98
N LEU A 219 -14.77 -15.27 -11.89
CA LEU A 219 -13.46 -14.64 -11.94
C LEU A 219 -12.40 -15.52 -12.59
N THR A 220 -12.33 -16.78 -12.17
CA THR A 220 -11.33 -17.72 -12.69
C THR A 220 -11.53 -17.99 -14.18
N SER A 221 -12.77 -17.97 -14.67
CA SER A 221 -13.08 -18.23 -16.08
C SER A 221 -12.72 -17.09 -17.03
N ILE A 222 -12.43 -15.89 -16.52
CA ILE A 222 -12.01 -14.73 -17.32
C ILE A 222 -10.48 -14.71 -17.52
N ARG A 223 -9.72 -15.56 -16.80
CA ARG A 223 -8.24 -15.54 -16.83
C ARG A 223 -7.65 -16.28 -18.03
N ARG A 224 -6.43 -15.87 -18.43
CA ARG A 224 -5.81 -16.27 -19.70
C ARG A 224 -5.53 -17.77 -19.87
N ASN A 225 -5.32 -18.51 -18.78
CA ASN A 225 -4.73 -19.86 -18.81
C ASN A 225 -5.66 -20.99 -18.32
N ARG A 226 -6.93 -20.72 -18.00
CA ARG A 226 -7.82 -21.71 -17.36
C ARG A 226 -9.12 -21.99 -18.08
N GLY A 227 -9.30 -21.50 -19.31
CA GLY A 227 -10.52 -21.76 -20.07
C GLY A 227 -11.81 -21.21 -19.44
N GLY A 228 -12.89 -21.20 -20.21
CA GLY A 228 -14.17 -20.71 -19.75
C GLY A 228 -14.82 -21.66 -18.75
N LEU A 229 -15.87 -21.17 -18.10
CA LEU A 229 -16.72 -21.96 -17.24
C LEU A 229 -18.04 -22.20 -17.96
N LEU A 230 -18.46 -23.45 -18.01
CA LEU A 230 -19.78 -23.81 -18.53
C LEU A 230 -20.66 -24.24 -17.37
N CYS A 231 -21.91 -23.79 -17.38
CA CYS A 231 -22.90 -24.15 -16.39
C CYS A 231 -24.18 -24.64 -17.07
N THR A 232 -24.79 -25.71 -16.58
CA THR A 232 -26.16 -26.09 -16.97
C THR A 232 -27.17 -25.62 -15.94
N ALA A 233 -28.38 -25.29 -16.38
CA ALA A 233 -29.48 -24.90 -15.52
C ALA A 233 -30.81 -25.35 -16.11
N GLN A 234 -31.76 -25.67 -15.24
CA GLN A 234 -33.15 -25.80 -15.64
C GLN A 234 -33.82 -24.42 -15.69
N ILE A 235 -34.72 -24.20 -16.65
CA ILE A 235 -35.43 -22.94 -16.85
C ILE A 235 -36.14 -22.42 -15.59
N THR A 236 -36.55 -23.33 -14.70
CA THR A 236 -37.24 -23.01 -13.44
C THR A 236 -36.31 -22.66 -12.28
N ASP A 237 -35.00 -22.87 -12.40
CA ASP A 237 -34.05 -22.75 -11.30
C ASP A 237 -32.97 -21.70 -11.57
N GLY A 238 -32.46 -21.00 -10.54
CA GLY A 238 -31.19 -20.29 -10.65
C GLY A 238 -31.17 -18.91 -11.32
N VAL A 239 -32.26 -18.46 -11.95
CA VAL A 239 -32.34 -17.11 -12.56
C VAL A 239 -32.04 -15.98 -11.55
N LYS A 240 -32.38 -16.18 -10.27
CA LYS A 240 -32.08 -15.22 -9.19
C LYS A 240 -30.58 -15.14 -8.92
N LYS A 241 -29.89 -16.28 -8.91
CA LYS A 241 -28.45 -16.37 -8.70
C LYS A 241 -27.71 -15.74 -9.87
N LEU A 242 -28.13 -16.05 -11.12
CA LEU A 242 -27.53 -15.43 -12.29
C LEU A 242 -27.69 -13.90 -12.25
N ARG A 243 -28.88 -13.38 -11.91
CA ARG A 243 -29.08 -11.92 -11.74
C ARG A 243 -28.17 -11.30 -10.68
N ALA A 244 -27.80 -12.05 -9.63
CA ALA A 244 -26.85 -11.56 -8.64
C ALA A 244 -25.43 -11.48 -9.22
N LEU A 245 -25.00 -12.50 -9.98
CA LEU A 245 -23.72 -12.53 -10.69
C LEU A 245 -23.65 -11.43 -11.76
N SER A 246 -24.70 -11.27 -12.56
CA SER A 246 -24.84 -10.26 -13.62
C SER A 246 -24.65 -8.82 -13.14
N LYS A 247 -24.93 -8.50 -11.87
CA LYS A 247 -24.65 -7.16 -11.32
C LYS A 247 -23.16 -6.81 -11.35
N LYS A 248 -22.29 -7.82 -11.32
CA LYS A 248 -20.83 -7.67 -11.23
C LYS A 248 -20.11 -8.11 -12.51
N PHE A 249 -20.71 -9.02 -13.28
CA PHE A 249 -20.03 -9.71 -14.38
C PHE A 249 -20.81 -9.68 -15.69
N GLU A 250 -21.60 -8.62 -15.94
CA GLU A 250 -22.46 -8.48 -17.12
C GLU A 250 -21.73 -8.86 -18.44
N ASN A 251 -20.52 -8.34 -18.64
CA ASN A 251 -19.75 -8.57 -19.88
C ASN A 251 -19.12 -9.97 -20.00
N ALA A 252 -19.04 -10.72 -18.89
CA ALA A 252 -18.40 -12.04 -18.85
C ALA A 252 -19.41 -13.20 -18.82
N ILE A 253 -20.72 -12.90 -18.86
CA ILE A 253 -21.78 -13.90 -18.78
C ILE A 253 -22.45 -14.05 -20.15
N TYR A 254 -22.74 -15.30 -20.51
CA TYR A 254 -23.38 -15.72 -21.74
C TYR A 254 -24.53 -16.67 -21.41
N ILE A 255 -25.69 -16.47 -22.02
CA ILE A 255 -26.87 -17.32 -21.78
C ILE A 255 -27.29 -17.97 -23.09
N ILE A 256 -27.43 -19.29 -23.06
CA ILE A 256 -27.93 -20.10 -24.16
C ILE A 256 -29.23 -20.74 -23.73
N LEU A 257 -30.32 -20.43 -24.41
CA LEU A 257 -31.65 -20.96 -24.13
C LEU A 257 -31.97 -22.07 -25.12
N VAL A 258 -32.12 -23.30 -24.65
CA VAL A 258 -32.30 -24.46 -25.52
C VAL A 258 -33.72 -25.00 -25.41
N GLY A 259 -34.46 -25.07 -26.52
CA GLY A 259 -35.85 -25.53 -26.53
C GLY A 259 -36.82 -24.61 -25.78
N CYS A 260 -36.42 -23.36 -25.52
CA CYS A 260 -37.11 -22.43 -24.64
C CYS A 260 -37.97 -21.40 -25.40
N ALA A 261 -38.13 -21.57 -26.71
CA ALA A 261 -39.09 -20.82 -27.51
C ALA A 261 -40.52 -21.22 -27.12
N GLU A 262 -41.47 -20.28 -27.17
CA GLU A 262 -42.85 -20.50 -26.71
C GLU A 262 -43.50 -21.72 -27.39
N ALA A 263 -43.36 -21.84 -28.71
CA ALA A 263 -43.88 -22.98 -29.49
C ALA A 263 -43.20 -24.32 -29.12
N GLU A 264 -41.90 -24.30 -28.80
CA GLU A 264 -41.15 -25.51 -28.43
C GLU A 264 -41.52 -25.97 -27.02
N ILE A 265 -41.65 -25.03 -26.07
CA ILE A 265 -42.14 -25.30 -24.71
C ILE A 265 -43.53 -25.93 -24.80
N GLU A 266 -44.46 -25.33 -25.54
CA GLU A 266 -45.81 -25.90 -25.73
C GLU A 266 -45.75 -27.32 -26.30
N SER A 267 -44.92 -27.55 -27.32
CA SER A 267 -44.77 -28.88 -27.94
C SER A 267 -44.15 -29.93 -27.00
N SER A 268 -43.23 -29.53 -26.13
CA SER A 268 -42.54 -30.43 -25.19
C SER A 268 -43.49 -31.00 -24.13
N PHE A 269 -44.39 -30.16 -23.60
CA PHE A 269 -45.40 -30.54 -22.62
C PHE A 269 -46.50 -31.42 -23.23
N VAL A 270 -46.82 -31.25 -24.51
CA VAL A 270 -47.74 -32.13 -25.25
C VAL A 270 -47.14 -33.52 -25.46
N LYS A 271 -45.85 -33.61 -25.82
CA LYS A 271 -45.15 -34.89 -26.03
C LYS A 271 -45.04 -35.75 -24.76
N HIS A 272 -45.05 -35.14 -23.57
CA HIS A 272 -44.79 -35.81 -22.29
C HIS A 272 -46.05 -36.06 -21.43
N GLY A 273 -47.26 -35.80 -21.97
CA GLY A 273 -48.52 -36.13 -21.29
C GLY A 273 -48.89 -35.23 -20.10
N SER A 274 -48.21 -34.11 -19.92
CA SER A 274 -48.45 -33.14 -18.84
C SER A 274 -49.47 -32.07 -19.25
N ASN A 275 -50.73 -32.21 -18.82
CA ASN A 275 -51.86 -31.31 -19.17
C ASN A 275 -51.93 -30.01 -18.30
N GLY A 276 -50.79 -29.45 -17.91
CA GLY A 276 -50.72 -28.27 -17.04
C GLY A 276 -50.67 -26.95 -17.81
N ARG A 277 -51.79 -26.39 -18.27
CA ARG A 277 -51.82 -25.05 -18.94
C ARG A 277 -51.18 -23.95 -18.09
N ASN A 278 -51.26 -24.08 -16.77
CA ASN A 278 -50.61 -23.16 -15.82
C ASN A 278 -49.09 -23.38 -15.73
N GLU A 279 -48.60 -24.61 -15.88
CA GLU A 279 -47.16 -24.90 -15.89
C GLU A 279 -46.50 -24.38 -17.16
N VAL A 280 -47.13 -24.57 -18.33
CA VAL A 280 -46.66 -24.01 -19.60
C VAL A 280 -46.49 -22.50 -19.51
N ARG A 281 -47.51 -21.78 -19.02
CA ARG A 281 -47.43 -20.32 -18.79
C ARG A 281 -46.33 -19.92 -17.82
N LYS A 282 -46.13 -20.69 -16.75
CA LYS A 282 -45.06 -20.45 -15.77
C LYS A 282 -43.69 -20.62 -16.45
N THR A 283 -43.49 -21.69 -17.22
CA THR A 283 -42.25 -21.98 -17.94
C THR A 283 -41.93 -20.89 -18.97
N ILE A 284 -42.92 -20.42 -19.74
CA ILE A 284 -42.78 -19.27 -20.65
C ILE A 284 -42.39 -18.01 -19.87
N GLY A 285 -43.04 -17.74 -18.74
CA GLY A 285 -42.70 -16.62 -17.86
C GLY A 285 -41.26 -16.67 -17.33
N MET A 286 -40.76 -17.86 -16.99
CA MET A 286 -39.39 -18.08 -16.55
C MET A 286 -38.40 -17.93 -17.70
N SER A 287 -38.70 -18.44 -18.91
CA SER A 287 -37.92 -18.21 -20.14
C SER A 287 -37.70 -16.70 -20.37
N ASN A 288 -38.78 -15.92 -20.33
CA ASN A 288 -38.71 -14.46 -20.41
C ASN A 288 -37.95 -13.81 -19.24
N GLY A 289 -37.86 -14.49 -18.10
CA GLY A 289 -37.04 -14.09 -16.96
C GLY A 289 -35.53 -14.20 -17.23
N TRP A 290 -35.11 -15.25 -17.94
CA TRP A 290 -33.73 -15.45 -18.40
C TRP A 290 -33.36 -14.51 -19.54
N LYS A 291 -34.23 -14.33 -20.55
CA LYS A 291 -34.01 -13.40 -21.67
C LYS A 291 -33.80 -11.94 -21.25
N ARG A 292 -34.32 -11.56 -20.09
CA ARG A 292 -34.16 -10.21 -19.51
C ARG A 292 -32.99 -10.08 -18.54
N CYS A 293 -32.20 -11.13 -18.34
CA CYS A 293 -31.00 -11.04 -17.51
C CYS A 293 -29.93 -10.20 -18.22
N LYS A 294 -29.23 -9.37 -17.44
CA LYS A 294 -28.09 -8.59 -17.93
C LYS A 294 -26.92 -9.53 -18.18
N CYS A 295 -26.45 -9.60 -19.40
CA CYS A 295 -25.30 -10.41 -19.80
C CYS A 295 -24.80 -9.94 -21.17
N ASN A 296 -23.64 -10.43 -21.61
CA ASN A 296 -23.03 -10.04 -22.86
C ASN A 296 -23.87 -10.51 -24.06
N ILE A 297 -24.27 -11.79 -24.05
CA ILE A 297 -25.10 -12.39 -25.09
C ILE A 297 -26.18 -13.27 -24.47
N VAL A 298 -27.39 -13.19 -25.02
CA VAL A 298 -28.45 -14.18 -24.89
C VAL A 298 -28.77 -14.71 -26.28
N THR A 299 -28.75 -16.03 -26.47
CA THR A 299 -29.15 -16.65 -27.75
C THR A 299 -30.06 -17.85 -27.51
N ASP A 300 -30.95 -18.12 -28.47
CA ASP A 300 -31.86 -19.27 -28.46
C ASP A 300 -31.32 -20.36 -29.41
N LEU A 301 -31.37 -21.62 -28.99
CA LEU A 301 -31.01 -22.82 -29.76
C LEU A 301 -32.23 -23.76 -29.78
N SER A 302 -32.56 -24.31 -30.96
CA SER A 302 -33.71 -25.23 -31.08
C SER A 302 -33.43 -26.55 -30.38
N ALA A 303 -34.46 -27.14 -29.76
CA ALA A 303 -34.36 -28.47 -29.15
C ALA A 303 -34.02 -29.58 -30.16
N GLY A 304 -34.33 -29.39 -31.44
CA GLY A 304 -34.07 -30.38 -32.50
C GLY A 304 -32.58 -30.68 -32.70
N LEU A 305 -31.71 -29.74 -32.36
CA LEU A 305 -30.24 -29.83 -32.50
C LEU A 305 -29.58 -30.79 -31.48
N ILE A 306 -30.32 -31.28 -30.49
CA ILE A 306 -29.78 -32.12 -29.42
C ILE A 306 -30.04 -33.62 -29.66
N SER A 307 -30.98 -33.96 -30.55
CA SER A 307 -31.63 -35.28 -30.55
C SER A 307 -31.55 -36.05 -31.88
N THR A 308 -30.37 -36.16 -32.49
CA THR A 308 -30.16 -37.03 -33.67
C THR A 308 -28.91 -37.92 -33.56
N PRO A 309 -29.01 -39.24 -33.80
CA PRO A 309 -27.85 -40.11 -33.95
C PRO A 309 -27.10 -39.79 -35.25
N VAL A 310 -25.78 -39.56 -35.13
CA VAL A 310 -24.62 -39.62 -36.05
C VAL A 310 -24.81 -39.45 -37.58
N ASP A 311 -25.89 -39.88 -38.21
CA ASP A 311 -26.02 -39.98 -39.68
C ASP A 311 -26.69 -38.76 -40.37
N MET A 312 -27.09 -37.71 -39.62
CA MET A 312 -27.68 -36.46 -40.14
C MET A 312 -26.90 -35.18 -39.72
N ALA A 313 -25.65 -35.33 -39.27
CA ALA A 313 -24.92 -34.34 -38.46
C ALA A 313 -24.44 -33.06 -39.18
N GLU A 314 -24.49 -32.94 -40.52
CA GLU A 314 -23.80 -31.85 -41.23
C GLU A 314 -24.51 -30.47 -41.19
N GLU A 315 -25.84 -30.42 -41.03
CA GLU A 315 -26.57 -29.14 -40.94
C GLU A 315 -26.70 -28.63 -39.49
N ASP A 316 -26.82 -29.53 -38.51
CA ASP A 316 -26.99 -29.20 -37.10
C ASP A 316 -25.67 -28.78 -36.42
N ASP A 317 -24.53 -29.35 -36.85
CA ASP A 317 -23.19 -28.94 -36.38
C ASP A 317 -22.85 -27.49 -36.79
N LYS A 318 -23.41 -26.99 -37.89
CA LYS A 318 -23.25 -25.58 -38.30
C LYS A 318 -23.90 -24.60 -37.31
N GLY A 319 -25.02 -24.98 -36.70
CA GLY A 319 -25.71 -24.17 -35.70
C GLY A 319 -24.88 -24.02 -34.42
N ILE A 320 -24.38 -25.14 -33.90
CA ILE A 320 -23.51 -25.17 -32.71
C ILE A 320 -22.17 -24.48 -33.01
N ALA A 321 -21.55 -24.76 -34.15
CA ALA A 321 -20.30 -24.12 -34.56
C ALA A 321 -20.43 -22.59 -34.70
N SER A 322 -21.57 -22.11 -35.22
CA SER A 322 -21.86 -20.67 -35.31
C SER A 322 -21.95 -20.02 -33.92
N VAL A 323 -22.64 -20.67 -32.96
CA VAL A 323 -22.72 -20.18 -31.58
C VAL A 323 -21.35 -20.21 -30.91
N VAL A 324 -20.58 -21.29 -31.05
CA VAL A 324 -19.21 -21.39 -30.52
C VAL A 324 -18.32 -20.27 -31.07
N LYS A 325 -18.38 -20.02 -32.38
CA LYS A 325 -17.64 -18.94 -33.03
C LYS A 325 -18.04 -17.57 -32.48
N MET A 326 -19.34 -17.29 -32.39
CA MET A 326 -19.88 -16.06 -31.81
C MET A 326 -19.41 -15.84 -30.36
N LEU A 327 -19.43 -16.89 -29.54
CA LEU A 327 -18.95 -16.83 -28.15
C LEU A 327 -17.46 -16.52 -28.08
N ARG A 328 -16.65 -17.17 -28.93
CA ARG A 328 -15.20 -16.92 -29.02
C ARG A 328 -14.90 -15.47 -29.41
N GLU A 329 -15.46 -15.00 -30.53
CA GLU A 329 -15.29 -13.62 -31.02
C GLU A 329 -15.77 -12.58 -30.00
N SER A 330 -16.90 -12.84 -29.34
CA SER A 330 -17.41 -11.95 -28.29
C SER A 330 -16.51 -11.94 -27.05
N SER A 331 -15.94 -13.08 -26.67
CA SER A 331 -15.05 -13.18 -25.50
C SER A 331 -13.73 -12.43 -25.70
N GLU A 332 -13.33 -12.22 -26.96
CA GLU A 332 -12.17 -11.39 -27.30
C GLU A 332 -12.43 -9.89 -27.05
N SER A 333 -13.67 -9.44 -27.16
CA SER A 333 -14.04 -8.01 -27.07
C SER A 333 -13.91 -7.39 -25.68
N PHE A 334 -13.92 -8.20 -24.60
CA PHE A 334 -13.67 -7.73 -23.23
C PHE A 334 -12.32 -8.16 -22.67
N GLN A 335 -11.38 -8.61 -23.52
CA GLN A 335 -10.00 -8.83 -23.11
C GLN A 335 -9.52 -7.63 -22.30
N THR A 336 -9.28 -7.83 -21.00
CA THR A 336 -8.52 -6.88 -20.22
C THR A 336 -7.13 -6.89 -20.83
N ASP A 337 -6.81 -5.81 -21.52
CA ASP A 337 -5.46 -5.58 -22.01
C ASP A 337 -4.58 -5.42 -20.76
N LEU A 338 -3.81 -6.47 -20.47
CA LEU A 338 -2.93 -6.56 -19.29
C LEU A 338 -1.53 -6.01 -19.56
N ARG A 339 -1.30 -5.37 -20.73
CA ARG A 339 -0.05 -4.64 -20.95
C ARG A 339 0.11 -3.58 -19.86
N PRO A 340 1.35 -3.27 -19.45
CA PRO A 340 1.59 -2.18 -18.51
C PRO A 340 0.92 -0.89 -18.99
N GLY A 341 0.13 -0.27 -18.10
CA GLY A 341 -0.40 1.07 -18.34
C GLY A 341 0.62 2.14 -17.96
N MET A 342 0.26 3.40 -18.17
CA MET A 342 1.13 4.53 -17.87
C MET A 342 0.38 5.59 -17.06
N PHE A 343 1.03 6.14 -16.03
CA PHE A 343 0.47 7.20 -15.20
C PHE A 343 1.34 8.45 -15.28
N VAL A 344 0.90 9.43 -16.07
CA VAL A 344 1.57 10.71 -16.27
C VAL A 344 1.10 11.72 -15.22
N PHE A 345 2.03 12.32 -14.48
CA PHE A 345 1.73 13.27 -13.41
C PHE A 345 2.70 14.45 -13.37
N PHE A 346 2.30 15.55 -12.71
CA PHE A 346 3.03 16.82 -12.74
C PHE A 346 3.45 17.24 -11.31
N PRO A 347 4.71 16.98 -10.90
CA PRO A 347 5.33 17.63 -9.74
C PRO A 347 5.58 19.11 -10.05
N SER A 348 4.50 19.90 -10.06
CA SER A 348 4.51 21.31 -10.40
C SER A 348 3.67 22.16 -9.44
N ILE A 349 3.66 23.47 -9.69
CA ILE A 349 2.84 24.46 -8.97
C ILE A 349 1.80 25.08 -9.92
N PRO A 350 0.74 25.75 -9.41
CA PRO A 350 -0.22 26.44 -10.26
C PRO A 350 0.46 27.48 -11.17
N GLY A 351 0.07 27.52 -12.44
CA GLY A 351 0.69 28.39 -13.45
C GLY A 351 1.80 27.75 -14.26
N SER A 352 2.17 26.50 -13.98
CA SER A 352 3.21 25.74 -14.69
C SER A 352 2.89 25.38 -16.16
N GLY A 353 1.67 25.63 -16.64
CA GLY A 353 1.25 25.25 -17.99
C GLY A 353 0.74 23.81 -18.13
N LYS A 354 0.60 23.04 -17.04
CA LYS A 354 0.14 21.63 -17.07
C LYS A 354 -1.17 21.40 -17.86
N SER A 355 -2.17 22.26 -17.67
CA SER A 355 -3.48 22.11 -18.32
C SER A 355 -3.40 22.46 -19.81
N SER A 356 -2.59 23.47 -20.15
CA SER A 356 -2.23 23.78 -21.53
C SER A 356 -1.57 22.58 -22.19
N LEU A 357 -0.56 21.97 -21.55
CA LEU A 357 0.13 20.77 -22.06
C LEU A 357 -0.82 19.58 -22.29
N CYS A 358 -1.82 19.41 -21.41
CA CYS A 358 -2.80 18.32 -21.54
C CYS A 358 -3.90 18.62 -22.58
N GLN A 359 -4.17 19.90 -22.86
CA GLN A 359 -5.22 20.31 -23.77
C GLN A 359 -4.87 19.99 -25.22
N GLY A 360 -5.73 19.19 -25.86
CA GLY A 360 -5.55 18.74 -27.24
C GLY A 360 -4.62 17.53 -27.39
N LEU A 361 -4.09 16.99 -26.29
CA LEU A 361 -3.29 15.76 -26.33
C LEU A 361 -4.16 14.59 -26.82
N SER A 362 -3.74 13.95 -27.91
CA SER A 362 -4.46 12.82 -28.50
C SER A 362 -3.63 11.53 -28.46
N ALA A 363 -4.32 10.38 -28.55
CA ALA A 363 -3.69 9.07 -28.63
C ALA A 363 -2.74 8.97 -29.83
N GLU A 364 -3.07 9.63 -30.95
CA GLU A 364 -2.25 9.68 -32.16
C GLU A 364 -0.96 10.49 -31.93
N MET A 365 -1.07 11.66 -31.30
CA MET A 365 0.08 12.54 -31.03
C MET A 365 1.15 11.86 -30.17
N ILE A 366 0.73 11.08 -29.18
CA ILE A 366 1.66 10.38 -28.29
C ILE A 366 2.00 8.96 -28.79
N GLY A 367 1.47 8.53 -29.95
CA GLY A 367 1.70 7.18 -30.46
C GLY A 367 1.20 6.07 -29.51
N ALA A 368 0.06 6.28 -28.86
CA ALA A 368 -0.55 5.31 -27.92
C ALA A 368 -0.94 3.97 -28.59
N GLY A 369 -1.04 3.94 -29.92
CA GLY A 369 -1.49 2.77 -30.67
C GLY A 369 -2.91 2.38 -30.25
N SER A 370 -3.10 1.12 -29.86
CA SER A 370 -4.38 0.61 -29.34
C SER A 370 -4.66 0.97 -27.87
N ARG A 371 -3.70 1.56 -27.13
CA ARG A 371 -3.92 1.95 -25.72
C ARG A 371 -4.87 3.15 -25.66
N LYS A 372 -5.81 3.11 -24.71
CA LYS A 372 -6.72 4.23 -24.46
C LYS A 372 -5.96 5.39 -23.79
N LEU A 373 -6.17 6.63 -24.23
CA LEU A 373 -5.67 7.82 -23.54
C LEU A 373 -6.76 8.42 -22.65
N LEU A 374 -6.47 8.59 -21.37
CA LEU A 374 -7.38 9.09 -20.36
C LEU A 374 -6.80 10.32 -19.67
N VAL A 375 -7.14 11.50 -20.17
CA VAL A 375 -6.78 12.78 -19.55
C VAL A 375 -7.85 13.17 -18.51
N ARG A 376 -7.44 13.46 -17.28
CA ARG A 376 -8.33 13.79 -16.17
C ARG A 376 -7.90 15.05 -15.45
N GLU A 377 -8.75 16.07 -15.51
CA GLU A 377 -8.57 17.34 -14.82
C GLU A 377 -9.02 17.25 -13.37
N GLY A 378 -8.09 17.52 -12.45
CA GLY A 378 -8.34 17.35 -11.02
C GLY A 378 -9.39 18.27 -10.43
N ASP A 379 -9.66 19.42 -11.06
CA ASP A 379 -10.63 20.41 -10.59
C ASP A 379 -12.06 20.12 -11.09
N LYS A 380 -12.24 19.21 -12.06
CA LYS A 380 -13.55 18.83 -12.63
C LYS A 380 -14.11 17.53 -12.07
N LEU A 381 -13.30 16.72 -11.38
CA LEU A 381 -13.73 15.43 -10.86
C LEU A 381 -14.52 15.58 -9.56
N PRO A 382 -15.70 14.94 -9.44
CA PRO A 382 -16.45 14.93 -8.19
C PRO A 382 -15.79 14.00 -7.15
N GLY A 383 -15.64 14.46 -5.91
CA GLY A 383 -15.10 13.66 -4.81
C GLY A 383 -13.57 13.69 -4.68
N LYS A 384 -12.98 12.66 -4.07
CA LYS A 384 -11.52 12.55 -3.90
C LYS A 384 -10.89 12.07 -5.22
N PHE A 385 -9.90 12.81 -5.72
CA PHE A 385 -9.25 12.56 -7.02
C PHE A 385 -8.66 11.16 -7.15
N TYR A 386 -7.72 10.78 -6.27
CA TYR A 386 -6.97 9.51 -6.40
C TYR A 386 -7.85 8.25 -6.38
N PRO A 387 -8.83 8.10 -5.47
CA PRO A 387 -9.75 6.96 -5.51
C PRO A 387 -10.61 6.88 -6.78
N ALA A 388 -11.01 8.03 -7.35
CA ALA A 388 -11.77 8.05 -8.60
C ALA A 388 -10.92 7.57 -9.78
N ILE A 389 -9.66 8.01 -9.83
CA ILE A 389 -8.70 7.60 -10.86
C ILE A 389 -8.34 6.12 -10.72
N GLU A 390 -8.11 5.63 -9.51
CA GLU A 390 -7.83 4.22 -9.23
C GLU A 390 -8.95 3.30 -9.75
N LYS A 391 -10.21 3.70 -9.56
CA LYS A 391 -11.35 2.98 -10.14
C LYS A 391 -11.30 2.91 -11.67
N GLU A 392 -11.03 4.03 -12.34
CA GLU A 392 -10.94 4.06 -13.80
C GLU A 392 -9.75 3.25 -14.33
N ILE A 393 -8.63 3.23 -13.58
CA ILE A 393 -7.45 2.40 -13.88
C ILE A 393 -7.82 0.91 -13.83
N MET A 394 -8.54 0.47 -12.81
CA MET A 394 -8.99 -0.92 -12.70
C MET A 394 -9.89 -1.32 -13.86
N ASP A 395 -10.74 -0.41 -14.35
CA ASP A 395 -11.61 -0.65 -15.51
C ASP A 395 -10.84 -0.66 -16.85
N SER A 396 -9.60 -0.15 -16.91
CA SER A 396 -8.80 -0.01 -18.14
C SER A 396 -7.27 -0.06 -17.85
N PRO A 397 -6.72 -1.21 -17.42
CA PRO A 397 -5.38 -1.29 -16.82
C PRO A 397 -4.21 -0.95 -17.76
N SER A 398 -4.32 -1.19 -19.07
CA SER A 398 -3.28 -0.85 -20.05
C SER A 398 -3.32 0.59 -20.57
N SER A 399 -4.25 1.40 -20.07
CA SER A 399 -4.45 2.74 -20.61
C SER A 399 -3.38 3.73 -20.11
N ILE A 400 -3.24 4.82 -20.86
CA ILE A 400 -2.36 5.93 -20.54
C ILE A 400 -3.20 6.97 -19.81
N PHE A 401 -2.98 7.09 -18.50
CA PHE A 401 -3.61 8.08 -17.66
C PHE A 401 -2.75 9.34 -17.58
N VAL A 402 -3.35 10.50 -17.83
CA VAL A 402 -2.72 11.80 -17.65
C VAL A 402 -3.49 12.57 -16.59
N ALA A 403 -2.85 12.75 -15.44
CA ALA A 403 -3.42 13.49 -14.32
C ALA A 403 -3.12 14.98 -14.47
N ASP A 404 -4.04 15.76 -15.05
CA ASP A 404 -3.96 17.23 -15.07
C ASP A 404 -4.26 17.77 -13.66
N LYS A 405 -3.26 17.66 -12.79
CA LYS A 405 -3.28 18.10 -11.39
C LYS A 405 -1.85 18.37 -10.91
N ASN A 406 -1.69 19.38 -10.05
CA ASN A 406 -0.44 19.56 -9.32
C ASN A 406 -0.27 18.43 -8.30
N VAL A 407 0.89 17.77 -8.32
CA VAL A 407 1.20 16.65 -7.42
C VAL A 407 2.37 17.05 -6.49
N PRO A 408 2.08 17.72 -5.36
CA PRO A 408 3.09 18.07 -4.38
C PRO A 408 3.63 16.82 -3.65
N PRO A 409 4.72 16.95 -2.86
CA PRO A 409 5.36 15.81 -2.19
C PRO A 409 4.43 14.92 -1.36
N ALA A 410 3.45 15.51 -0.67
CA ALA A 410 2.46 14.77 0.12
C ALA A 410 1.56 13.83 -0.72
N SER A 411 1.46 14.07 -2.03
CA SER A 411 0.66 13.27 -2.95
C SER A 411 1.45 12.17 -3.67
N TRP A 412 2.75 12.06 -3.45
CA TRP A 412 3.60 11.06 -4.10
C TRP A 412 3.29 9.64 -3.63
N GLY A 413 3.08 9.43 -2.32
CA GLY A 413 2.68 8.13 -1.77
C GLY A 413 1.41 7.56 -2.41
N PRO A 414 0.30 8.31 -2.48
CA PRO A 414 -0.90 7.87 -3.19
C PRO A 414 -0.68 7.48 -4.66
N VAL A 415 0.11 8.27 -5.41
CA VAL A 415 0.41 7.94 -6.82
C VAL A 415 1.27 6.67 -6.91
N SER A 416 2.28 6.55 -6.05
CA SER A 416 3.13 5.36 -5.92
C SER A 416 2.31 4.10 -5.67
N ASN A 417 1.36 4.16 -4.73
CA ASN A 417 0.48 3.05 -4.39
C ASN A 417 -0.43 2.66 -5.56
N ILE A 418 -1.01 3.63 -6.26
CA ILE A 418 -1.85 3.39 -7.44
C ILE A 418 -1.03 2.69 -8.53
N CYS A 419 0.17 3.18 -8.82
CA CYS A 419 1.01 2.61 -9.87
C CYS A 419 1.47 1.19 -9.52
N ALA A 420 1.93 0.98 -8.28
CA ALA A 420 2.39 -0.31 -7.79
C ALA A 420 1.26 -1.37 -7.75
N SER A 421 0.04 -0.96 -7.40
CA SER A 421 -1.10 -1.88 -7.27
C SER A 421 -1.73 -2.27 -8.61
N ASN A 422 -1.49 -1.47 -9.67
CA ASN A 422 -2.18 -1.61 -10.96
C ASN A 422 -1.24 -1.80 -12.17
N ASN A 423 0.02 -2.18 -11.93
CA ASN A 423 1.02 -2.42 -12.99
C ASN A 423 1.17 -1.22 -13.96
N LEU A 424 1.24 -0.01 -13.41
CA LEU A 424 1.45 1.21 -14.18
C LEU A 424 2.89 1.69 -14.09
N THR A 425 3.41 2.18 -15.21
CA THR A 425 4.66 2.94 -15.25
C THR A 425 4.37 4.39 -14.89
N ALA A 426 4.94 4.90 -13.79
CA ALA A 426 4.78 6.29 -13.42
C ALA A 426 5.72 7.18 -14.25
N VAL A 427 5.19 8.27 -14.80
CA VAL A 427 5.93 9.23 -15.62
C VAL A 427 5.72 10.63 -15.07
N ALA A 428 6.78 11.23 -14.55
CA ALA A 428 6.73 12.59 -14.06
C ALA A 428 7.12 13.59 -15.14
N VAL A 429 6.32 14.64 -15.27
CA VAL A 429 6.60 15.75 -16.17
C VAL A 429 7.21 16.90 -15.38
N LEU A 430 8.49 17.18 -15.63
CA LEU A 430 9.25 18.24 -14.97
C LEU A 430 9.72 19.30 -15.97
N PRO A 431 9.84 20.58 -15.58
CA PRO A 431 10.43 21.59 -16.43
C PRO A 431 11.95 21.37 -16.60
N SER A 432 12.43 21.45 -17.84
CA SER A 432 13.85 21.45 -18.19
C SER A 432 14.57 22.66 -17.60
N GLY A 433 15.85 22.51 -17.26
CA GLY A 433 16.67 23.61 -16.76
C GLY A 433 16.26 24.14 -15.38
N SER A 434 15.59 23.33 -14.56
CA SER A 434 15.22 23.70 -13.19
C SER A 434 16.46 23.94 -12.32
N GLN A 435 16.43 24.97 -11.49
CA GLN A 435 17.52 25.35 -10.58
C GLN A 435 17.00 25.50 -9.16
N ASP A 436 17.85 25.18 -8.18
CA ASP A 436 17.51 25.32 -6.76
C ASP A 436 17.41 26.78 -6.35
N THR A 437 16.50 27.05 -5.41
CA THR A 437 16.44 28.33 -4.70
C THR A 437 16.78 28.09 -3.24
N SER A 438 17.72 28.88 -2.71
CA SER A 438 17.99 28.97 -1.27
C SER A 438 17.48 30.30 -0.71
N ILE A 439 16.75 30.21 0.40
CA ILE A 439 16.21 31.34 1.17
C ILE A 439 16.73 31.24 2.60
N GLU A 440 17.43 32.27 3.07
CA GLU A 440 17.84 32.39 4.46
C GLU A 440 16.82 33.22 5.24
N ILE A 441 16.35 32.68 6.37
CA ILE A 441 15.39 33.35 7.24
C ILE A 441 16.01 33.51 8.63
N THR A 442 16.06 34.74 9.10
CA THR A 442 16.49 35.07 10.47
C THR A 442 15.28 34.97 11.40
N CYS A 443 15.39 34.13 12.44
CA CYS A 443 14.30 33.92 13.39
C CYS A 443 14.35 35.00 14.49
N PRO A 444 13.22 35.63 14.86
CA PRO A 444 13.22 36.72 15.84
C PRO A 444 13.55 36.30 17.29
N GLU A 445 13.30 35.05 17.69
CA GLU A 445 13.38 34.65 19.08
C GLU A 445 14.15 33.32 19.28
N ALA A 446 15.09 33.35 20.24
CA ALA A 446 15.87 32.27 20.86
C ALA A 446 17.16 31.73 20.20
N PHE A 447 17.41 31.83 18.89
CA PHE A 447 18.71 31.47 18.31
C PHE A 447 19.07 32.42 17.15
N GLN A 448 20.17 33.18 17.27
CA GLN A 448 20.72 34.04 16.20
C GLN A 448 21.27 33.26 14.99
N SER A 449 20.85 32.00 14.79
CA SER A 449 21.22 31.21 13.62
C SER A 449 20.19 31.42 12.51
N ALA A 450 20.61 32.04 11.40
CA ALA A 450 19.82 32.04 10.17
C ALA A 450 19.55 30.58 9.75
N LYS A 451 18.28 30.27 9.43
CA LYS A 451 17.91 28.97 8.90
C LYS A 451 17.78 29.07 7.39
N SER A 452 18.53 28.23 6.68
CA SER A 452 18.46 28.13 5.22
C SER A 452 17.40 27.11 4.81
N TYR A 453 16.56 27.49 3.86
CA TYR A 453 15.54 26.65 3.26
C TYR A 453 15.81 26.50 1.76
N ILE A 454 15.76 25.27 1.25
CA ILE A 454 15.98 24.94 -0.16
C ILE A 454 14.67 24.52 -0.83
N PHE A 455 14.54 24.88 -2.11
CA PHE A 455 13.39 24.56 -2.97
C PHE A 455 13.87 24.12 -4.35
N PRO A 456 13.15 23.21 -5.06
CA PRO A 456 13.66 22.56 -6.26
C PRO A 456 13.38 23.34 -7.56
N PHE A 457 12.75 24.52 -7.43
CA PHE A 457 12.37 25.38 -8.54
C PHE A 457 12.99 26.76 -8.36
N SER A 458 13.32 27.43 -9.46
CA SER A 458 13.92 28.76 -9.42
C SER A 458 12.89 29.84 -9.08
N LEU A 459 13.36 30.99 -8.61
CA LEU A 459 12.51 32.18 -8.45
C LEU A 459 11.92 32.65 -9.80
N LEU A 460 12.65 32.47 -10.91
CA LEU A 460 12.15 32.81 -12.24
C LEU A 460 10.96 31.93 -12.63
N TYR A 461 11.03 30.62 -12.33
CA TYR A 461 9.91 29.70 -12.54
C TYR A 461 8.68 30.11 -11.72
N LEU A 462 8.87 30.49 -10.46
CA LEU A 462 7.80 31.00 -9.61
C LEU A 462 7.15 32.27 -10.19
N ALA A 463 7.96 33.23 -10.65
CA ALA A 463 7.49 34.47 -11.23
C ALA A 463 6.64 34.24 -12.50
N VAL A 464 7.10 33.37 -13.40
CA VAL A 464 6.37 33.00 -14.62
C VAL A 464 5.05 32.30 -14.26
N CYS A 465 5.06 31.36 -13.32
CA CYS A 465 3.85 30.67 -12.87
C CYS A 465 2.81 31.64 -12.32
N MET A 466 3.22 32.59 -11.47
CA MET A 466 2.33 33.65 -10.98
C MET A 466 1.76 34.50 -12.11
N LYS A 467 2.62 34.93 -13.04
CA LYS A 467 2.19 35.71 -14.21
C LYS A 467 1.15 34.96 -15.03
N HIS A 468 1.35 33.67 -15.32
CA HIS A 468 0.38 32.85 -16.04
C HIS A 468 -0.96 32.75 -15.29
N VAL A 469 -0.95 32.66 -13.96
CA VAL A 469 -2.19 32.70 -13.16
C VAL A 469 -2.90 34.05 -13.31
N LEU A 470 -2.16 35.15 -13.25
CA LEU A 470 -2.68 36.51 -13.37
C LEU A 470 -3.14 36.88 -14.79
N GLN A 471 -2.68 36.18 -15.83
CA GLN A 471 -3.13 36.38 -17.21
C GLN A 471 -4.46 35.67 -17.52
N ARG A 472 -4.93 34.78 -16.64
CA ARG A 472 -6.23 34.12 -16.79
C ARG A 472 -7.36 35.14 -16.71
N ALA A 473 -8.39 34.94 -17.53
CA ALA A 473 -9.59 35.74 -17.45
C ALA A 473 -10.21 35.65 -16.04
N PRO A 474 -10.73 36.77 -15.48
CA PRO A 474 -11.37 36.77 -14.17
C PRO A 474 -12.48 35.71 -14.04
N ASN A 475 -12.48 34.93 -12.96
CA ASN A 475 -13.48 33.89 -12.67
C ASN A 475 -13.61 32.78 -13.73
N SER A 476 -12.57 32.54 -14.53
CA SER A 476 -12.61 31.57 -15.62
C SER A 476 -12.05 30.19 -15.27
N HIS A 477 -11.27 30.08 -14.18
CA HIS A 477 -10.57 28.85 -13.83
C HIS A 477 -11.38 27.98 -12.86
N ASN A 478 -11.51 26.68 -13.12
CA ASN A 478 -12.31 25.75 -12.31
C ASN A 478 -11.88 25.69 -10.84
N GLY A 479 -10.56 25.66 -10.59
CA GLY A 479 -9.99 25.76 -9.25
C GLY A 479 -10.06 27.14 -8.57
N LYS A 480 -10.75 28.13 -9.17
CA LYS A 480 -10.95 29.51 -8.65
C LYS A 480 -9.66 30.29 -8.35
N LEU A 481 -8.56 29.90 -9.00
CA LEU A 481 -7.27 30.57 -8.93
C LEU A 481 -6.98 31.25 -10.26
N ASP A 482 -7.29 32.54 -10.33
CA ASP A 482 -7.11 33.40 -11.50
C ASP A 482 -6.84 34.85 -11.07
N SER A 483 -6.87 35.78 -12.04
CA SER A 483 -6.59 37.19 -11.82
C SER A 483 -7.49 37.86 -10.77
N ALA A 484 -8.73 37.37 -10.57
CA ALA A 484 -9.69 37.90 -9.62
C ALA A 484 -9.46 37.40 -8.18
N THR A 485 -8.65 36.36 -7.97
CA THR A 485 -8.37 35.82 -6.64
C THR A 485 -7.57 36.83 -5.82
N LYS A 486 -8.09 37.29 -4.68
CA LYS A 486 -7.47 38.36 -3.85
C LYS A 486 -5.98 38.12 -3.60
N LEU A 487 -5.62 36.91 -3.15
CA LEU A 487 -4.25 36.51 -2.81
C LEU A 487 -3.67 35.51 -3.83
N ALA A 488 -3.92 35.73 -5.12
CA ALA A 488 -3.53 34.80 -6.19
C ALA A 488 -2.03 34.43 -6.14
N CYS A 489 -1.15 35.41 -6.03
CA CYS A 489 0.30 35.17 -6.01
C CYS A 489 0.71 34.43 -4.73
N MET A 490 0.19 34.84 -3.57
CA MET A 490 0.47 34.17 -2.30
C MET A 490 -0.04 32.73 -2.26
N VAL A 491 -1.17 32.42 -2.93
CA VAL A 491 -1.60 31.03 -3.12
C VAL A 491 -0.58 30.24 -3.93
N VAL A 492 -0.01 30.81 -5.00
CA VAL A 492 1.08 30.15 -5.76
C VAL A 492 2.33 29.97 -4.88
N VAL A 493 2.71 30.96 -4.05
CA VAL A 493 3.81 30.84 -3.05
C VAL A 493 3.54 29.68 -2.09
N LYS A 494 2.31 29.53 -1.62
CA LYS A 494 1.93 28.40 -0.74
C LYS A 494 2.18 27.06 -1.40
N PHE A 495 1.80 26.89 -2.67
CA PHE A 495 2.10 25.67 -3.43
C PHE A 495 3.61 25.45 -3.64
N TYR A 496 4.35 26.52 -3.91
CA TYR A 496 5.82 26.48 -4.00
C TYR A 496 6.45 26.01 -2.67
N CYS A 497 5.93 26.49 -1.53
CA CYS A 497 6.41 26.12 -0.20
C CYS A 497 6.11 24.68 0.20
N LEU A 498 5.22 23.96 -0.51
CA LEU A 498 5.02 22.51 -0.31
C LEU A 498 6.27 21.69 -0.66
N TYR A 499 7.21 22.27 -1.40
CA TYR A 499 8.49 21.65 -1.78
C TYR A 499 9.66 22.11 -0.89
N ARG A 500 9.38 22.77 0.24
CA ARG A 500 10.41 23.21 1.20
C ARG A 500 11.25 22.03 1.67
N GLY A 501 12.58 22.19 1.65
CA GLY A 501 13.53 21.16 2.06
C GLY A 501 13.82 20.12 0.97
N VAL A 502 13.33 20.32 -0.25
CA VAL A 502 13.55 19.45 -1.41
C VAL A 502 14.41 20.21 -2.41
N SER A 503 15.62 19.73 -2.71
CA SER A 503 16.42 20.21 -3.84
C SER A 503 15.95 19.57 -5.15
N ASN A 504 16.38 20.09 -6.30
CA ASN A 504 16.06 19.55 -7.62
C ASN A 504 16.54 18.10 -7.73
N ASP A 505 17.75 17.82 -7.26
CA ASP A 505 18.31 16.47 -7.23
C ASP A 505 17.46 15.54 -6.36
N LYS A 506 17.03 15.99 -5.16
CA LYS A 506 16.14 15.20 -4.29
C LYS A 506 14.75 15.03 -4.88
N LEU A 507 14.25 16.01 -5.63
CA LEU A 507 12.98 15.92 -6.35
C LEU A 507 13.06 14.83 -7.43
N VAL A 508 14.09 14.90 -8.29
CA VAL A 508 14.37 13.92 -9.34
C VAL A 508 14.57 12.54 -8.72
N GLU A 509 15.41 12.44 -7.70
CA GLU A 509 15.68 11.19 -6.97
C GLU A 509 14.40 10.58 -6.42
N ARG A 510 13.57 11.34 -5.69
CA ARG A 510 12.34 10.81 -5.11
C ARG A 510 11.35 10.40 -6.18
N VAL A 511 11.16 11.23 -7.20
CA VAL A 511 10.28 10.88 -8.31
C VAL A 511 10.76 9.62 -9.04
N THR A 512 12.07 9.41 -9.17
CA THR A 512 12.64 8.22 -9.80
C THR A 512 12.68 6.99 -8.88
N ARG A 513 12.88 7.15 -7.56
CA ARG A 513 13.07 6.03 -6.61
C ARG A 513 11.84 5.70 -5.76
N SER A 514 10.98 6.67 -5.44
CA SER A 514 9.91 6.51 -4.44
C SER A 514 8.51 6.28 -5.03
N MET A 515 8.38 6.14 -6.35
CA MET A 515 7.09 6.09 -7.06
C MET A 515 6.80 4.69 -7.65
N GLY A 516 6.79 3.66 -6.81
CA GLY A 516 6.43 2.29 -7.23
C GLY A 516 7.61 1.47 -7.78
N LYS A 517 7.39 0.15 -7.89
CA LYS A 517 8.39 -0.88 -8.24
C LYS A 517 8.68 -0.99 -9.74
N GLY A 518 8.63 0.12 -10.47
CA GLY A 518 8.88 0.19 -11.91
C GLY A 518 9.86 1.31 -12.25
N ILE A 519 10.45 1.26 -13.45
CA ILE A 519 11.32 2.33 -13.95
C ILE A 519 10.49 3.62 -14.01
N ASN A 520 10.70 4.50 -13.04
CA ASN A 520 10.06 5.80 -13.00
C ASN A 520 10.77 6.71 -13.98
N HIS A 521 10.03 7.11 -15.00
CA HIS A 521 10.57 7.92 -16.06
C HIS A 521 10.27 9.40 -15.82
N ILE A 522 11.22 10.24 -16.23
CA ILE A 522 11.08 11.69 -16.19
C ILE A 522 11.02 12.19 -17.62
N VAL A 523 9.94 12.90 -17.93
CA VAL A 523 9.83 13.71 -19.13
C VAL A 523 10.23 15.14 -18.78
N ARG A 524 11.23 15.67 -19.47
CA ARG A 524 11.72 17.04 -19.27
C ARG A 524 11.18 17.94 -20.36
N VAL A 525 10.22 18.80 -20.00
CA VAL A 525 9.58 19.70 -20.95
C VAL A 525 10.29 21.06 -20.92
N PRO A 526 10.73 21.59 -22.07
CA PRO A 526 11.27 22.94 -22.15
C PRO A 526 10.29 23.95 -21.53
N PHE A 527 10.79 24.76 -20.60
CA PHE A 527 10.01 25.84 -19.98
C PHE A 527 10.64 27.21 -20.24
N PHE A 528 11.97 27.24 -20.33
CA PHE A 528 12.76 28.43 -20.67
C PHE A 528 13.45 28.28 -22.01
N CYS A 529 13.70 29.40 -22.69
CA CYS A 529 14.38 29.45 -24.00
C CYS A 529 15.84 28.97 -23.92
N GLU A 530 16.49 29.19 -22.78
CA GLU A 530 17.91 28.86 -22.54
C GLU A 530 18.03 27.94 -21.32
N GLU A 531 19.02 27.04 -21.31
CA GLU A 531 19.28 26.15 -20.15
C GLU A 531 19.80 26.92 -18.93
N VAL A 532 20.58 27.98 -19.16
CA VAL A 532 21.06 28.87 -18.11
C VAL A 532 20.04 29.99 -17.94
N GLN A 533 19.37 30.01 -16.79
CA GLN A 533 18.34 31.02 -16.54
C GLN A 533 18.95 32.42 -16.36
N PRO A 534 18.36 33.46 -16.98
CA PRO A 534 18.82 34.83 -16.78
C PRO A 534 18.54 35.31 -15.36
N LYS A 535 19.32 36.27 -14.89
CA LYS A 535 19.10 36.91 -13.59
C LYS A 535 17.77 37.67 -13.59
N LEU A 536 17.03 37.54 -12.49
CA LEU A 536 15.79 38.28 -12.26
C LEU A 536 16.06 39.78 -12.07
N PRO A 537 15.11 40.65 -12.48
CA PRO A 537 15.08 42.03 -12.03
C PRO A 537 15.09 42.10 -10.49
N VAL A 538 15.93 42.97 -9.93
CA VAL A 538 16.19 43.05 -8.47
C VAL A 538 14.90 43.25 -7.67
N ASP A 539 14.03 44.14 -8.13
CA ASP A 539 12.77 44.45 -7.46
C ASP A 539 11.82 43.25 -7.41
N LEU A 540 11.77 42.47 -8.49
CA LEU A 540 10.99 41.23 -8.57
C LEU A 540 11.61 40.13 -7.69
N GLU A 541 12.93 39.96 -7.72
CA GLU A 541 13.63 38.97 -6.89
C GLU A 541 13.38 39.22 -5.40
N GLU A 542 13.58 40.45 -4.92
CA GLU A 542 13.34 40.81 -3.53
C GLU A 542 11.89 40.57 -3.10
N SER A 543 10.93 40.89 -3.99
CA SER A 543 9.50 40.70 -3.72
C SER A 543 9.14 39.23 -3.57
N LEU A 544 9.68 38.36 -4.43
CA LEU A 544 9.49 36.91 -4.37
C LEU A 544 10.11 36.33 -3.09
N ARG A 545 11.35 36.70 -2.77
CA ARG A 545 12.04 36.25 -1.55
C ARG A 545 11.27 36.66 -0.29
N HIS A 546 10.76 37.90 -0.24
CA HIS A 546 9.97 38.38 0.88
C HIS A 546 8.68 37.56 1.05
N ALA A 547 7.96 37.30 -0.05
CA ALA A 547 6.72 36.52 -0.01
C ALA A 547 6.95 35.07 0.44
N ILE A 548 8.02 34.42 -0.03
CA ILE A 548 8.42 33.08 0.44
C ILE A 548 8.72 33.11 1.93
N THR A 549 9.49 34.11 2.39
CA THR A 549 9.81 34.26 3.82
C THR A 549 8.55 34.38 4.68
N LEU A 550 7.58 35.21 4.29
CA LEU A 550 6.30 35.33 5.00
C LEU A 550 5.55 34.00 5.06
N GLN A 551 5.45 33.28 3.94
CA GLN A 551 4.77 31.99 3.91
C GLN A 551 5.48 30.94 4.78
N VAL A 552 6.81 30.89 4.75
CA VAL A 552 7.58 29.95 5.58
C VAL A 552 7.37 30.27 7.06
N LEU A 553 7.49 31.53 7.47
CA LEU A 553 7.27 31.95 8.86
C LEU A 553 5.89 31.55 9.38
N GLN A 554 4.85 31.68 8.55
CA GLN A 554 3.50 31.24 8.84
C GLN A 554 3.41 29.71 8.98
N ASP A 555 3.97 28.95 8.04
CA ASP A 555 3.92 27.49 8.02
C ASP A 555 4.61 26.85 9.23
N VAL A 556 5.77 27.39 9.62
CA VAL A 556 6.55 26.89 10.76
C VAL A 556 6.15 27.51 12.10
N ARG A 557 5.14 28.38 12.11
CA ARG A 557 4.60 29.06 13.31
C ARG A 557 5.69 29.78 14.13
N LEU A 558 6.67 30.38 13.45
CA LEU A 558 7.75 31.12 14.09
C LEU A 558 7.38 32.57 14.39
N SER A 559 6.37 33.11 13.71
CA SER A 559 5.83 34.45 13.97
C SER A 559 4.39 34.53 13.50
N ASP A 560 3.56 35.33 14.19
CA ASP A 560 2.23 35.67 13.71
C ASP A 560 2.33 36.61 12.51
N VAL A 561 2.14 36.06 11.31
CA VAL A 561 2.07 36.84 10.06
C VAL A 561 0.66 37.41 9.93
N SER A 562 0.53 38.73 9.93
CA SER A 562 -0.76 39.40 9.78
C SER A 562 -1.32 39.30 8.37
N ASP A 563 -2.64 39.28 8.24
CA ASP A 563 -3.32 39.29 6.93
C ASP A 563 -2.93 40.54 6.10
N ASP A 564 -2.76 41.69 6.75
CA ASP A 564 -2.27 42.93 6.12
C ASP A 564 -0.85 42.79 5.54
N SER A 565 0.03 42.00 6.18
CA SER A 565 1.36 41.71 5.62
C SER A 565 1.26 40.87 4.35
N MET A 566 0.37 39.88 4.33
CA MET A 566 0.12 39.02 3.17
C MET A 566 -0.50 39.82 2.02
N GLU A 567 -1.42 40.73 2.31
CA GLU A 567 -2.06 41.61 1.32
C GLU A 567 -1.06 42.59 0.69
N ARG A 568 -0.18 43.21 1.49
CA ARG A 568 0.89 44.07 0.96
C ARG A 568 1.89 43.31 0.10
N ALA A 569 2.23 42.08 0.49
CA ALA A 569 3.12 41.23 -0.30
C ALA A 569 2.48 40.85 -1.65
N GLU A 570 1.19 40.52 -1.66
CA GLU A 570 0.41 40.27 -2.87
C GLU A 570 0.38 41.49 -3.81
N GLU A 571 0.06 42.68 -3.29
CA GLU A 571 0.03 43.93 -4.06
C GLU A 571 1.39 44.23 -4.69
N ARG A 572 2.47 44.10 -3.90
CA ARG A 572 3.85 44.29 -4.38
C ARG A 572 4.20 43.29 -5.47
N LEU A 573 3.87 42.00 -5.29
CA LEU A 573 4.12 40.96 -6.31
C LEU A 573 3.38 41.28 -7.61
N ARG A 574 2.09 41.61 -7.55
CA ARG A 574 1.30 41.96 -8.75
C ARG A 574 1.91 43.16 -9.49
N SER A 575 2.31 44.19 -8.77
CA SER A 575 2.95 45.38 -9.33
C SER A 575 4.29 45.05 -10.02
N CYS A 576 5.17 44.30 -9.33
CA CYS A 576 6.46 43.88 -9.86
C CYS A 576 6.33 42.95 -11.07
N LEU A 577 5.36 42.01 -11.06
CA LEU A 577 5.09 41.11 -12.18
C LEU A 577 4.56 41.86 -13.40
N ALA A 578 3.65 42.82 -13.20
CA ALA A 578 3.12 43.65 -14.29
C ALA A 578 4.23 44.50 -14.93
N LYS A 579 5.07 45.14 -14.10
CA LYS A 579 6.21 45.94 -14.55
C LYS A 579 7.22 45.13 -15.37
N ASN A 580 7.46 43.87 -14.99
CA ASN A 580 8.45 42.99 -15.62
C ASN A 580 7.83 41.98 -16.61
N ALA A 581 6.56 42.15 -17.02
CA ALA A 581 5.85 41.19 -17.85
C ALA A 581 6.55 40.90 -19.19
N SER A 582 7.05 41.94 -19.87
CA SER A 582 7.73 41.82 -21.16
C SER A 582 9.08 41.10 -21.07
N TYR A 583 9.76 41.19 -19.94
CA TYR A 583 10.95 40.38 -19.65
C TYR A 583 10.55 38.91 -19.48
N LEU A 584 9.51 38.62 -18.69
CA LEU A 584 9.03 37.26 -18.43
C LEU A 584 8.49 36.56 -19.69
N ASP A 585 7.93 37.30 -20.67
CA ASP A 585 7.50 36.72 -21.96
C ASP A 585 8.67 36.26 -22.83
N LYS A 586 9.83 36.91 -22.74
CA LYS A 586 10.98 36.61 -23.60
C LYS A 586 11.78 35.38 -23.15
N VAL A 587 11.66 35.03 -21.88
CA VAL A 587 12.45 33.95 -21.27
C VAL A 587 11.77 32.59 -21.36
N VAL A 588 10.48 32.55 -21.65
CA VAL A 588 9.68 31.31 -21.75
C VAL A 588 9.59 30.84 -23.19
N VAL A 589 9.60 29.52 -23.40
CA VAL A 589 9.32 28.94 -24.72
C VAL A 589 7.83 29.04 -25.06
N SER A 590 7.50 28.89 -26.34
CA SER A 590 6.10 28.79 -26.75
C SER A 590 5.46 27.48 -26.26
N GLU A 591 4.14 27.51 -26.11
CA GLU A 591 3.34 26.35 -25.70
C GLU A 591 3.50 25.18 -26.68
N ASP A 592 3.55 25.46 -27.99
CA ASP A 592 3.66 24.44 -29.04
C ASP A 592 4.96 23.63 -28.93
N ILE A 593 6.09 24.29 -28.68
CA ILE A 593 7.39 23.62 -28.48
C ILE A 593 7.32 22.68 -27.28
N SER A 594 6.69 23.14 -26.20
CA SER A 594 6.55 22.37 -24.96
C SER A 594 5.65 21.13 -25.16
N LYS A 595 4.54 21.30 -25.89
CA LYS A 595 3.62 20.21 -26.24
C LYS A 595 4.24 19.18 -27.16
N GLU A 596 4.94 19.63 -28.20
CA GLU A 596 5.64 18.75 -29.13
C GLU A 596 6.69 17.92 -28.40
N SER A 597 7.49 18.56 -27.53
CA SER A 597 8.49 17.88 -26.71
C SER A 597 7.88 16.85 -25.76
N LEU A 598 6.75 17.18 -25.10
CA LEU A 598 6.01 16.25 -24.25
C LEU A 598 5.50 15.05 -25.06
N ALA A 599 4.89 15.29 -26.23
CA ALA A 599 4.31 14.25 -27.06
C ALA A 599 5.37 13.27 -27.59
N ILE A 600 6.51 13.80 -28.06
CA ILE A 600 7.65 12.99 -28.54
C ILE A 600 8.19 12.11 -27.41
N GLN A 601 8.49 12.69 -26.24
CA GLN A 601 9.06 11.94 -25.12
C GLN A 601 8.09 10.88 -24.58
N LEU A 602 6.79 11.19 -24.48
CA LEU A 602 5.78 10.20 -24.13
C LEU A 602 5.70 9.08 -25.17
N SER A 603 5.77 9.42 -26.47
CA SER A 603 5.77 8.43 -27.55
C SER A 603 6.96 7.49 -27.49
N ASP A 604 8.15 8.03 -27.26
CA ASP A 604 9.36 7.23 -27.12
C ASP A 604 9.29 6.31 -25.90
N HIS A 605 8.72 6.80 -24.79
CA HIS A 605 8.47 5.97 -23.62
C HIS A 605 7.46 4.86 -23.90
N ILE A 606 6.35 5.17 -24.59
CA ILE A 606 5.35 4.17 -24.97
C ILE A 606 5.93 3.09 -25.88
N LYS A 607 6.81 3.45 -26.82
CA LYS A 607 7.51 2.48 -27.68
C LYS A 607 8.53 1.64 -26.92
N SER A 608 9.14 2.21 -25.87
CA SER A 608 10.11 1.51 -25.02
C SER A 608 9.47 0.57 -24.00
N MET A 609 8.19 0.78 -23.66
CA MET A 609 7.43 -0.14 -22.81
C MET A 609 7.33 -1.49 -23.52
N LYS A 610 7.91 -2.53 -22.93
CA LYS A 610 7.74 -3.90 -23.42
C LYS A 610 6.26 -4.28 -23.33
N ASP A 611 5.69 -4.80 -24.43
CA ASP A 611 4.30 -5.30 -24.44
C ASP A 611 4.12 -6.59 -23.62
N ASN A 612 5.22 -7.21 -23.20
CA ASN A 612 5.21 -8.33 -22.27
C ASN A 612 5.12 -7.80 -20.83
N PHE A 613 4.28 -8.45 -20.03
CA PHE A 613 4.26 -8.32 -18.57
C PHE A 613 5.70 -8.44 -18.06
N VAL A 614 6.28 -7.33 -17.59
CA VAL A 614 7.58 -7.36 -16.92
C VAL A 614 7.32 -7.89 -15.53
N GLU A 615 7.71 -9.14 -15.32
CA GLU A 615 7.76 -9.80 -14.04
C GLU A 615 8.48 -8.90 -13.02
N ARG A 616 7.94 -8.85 -11.80
CA ARG A 616 8.53 -8.16 -10.65
C ARG A 616 9.98 -8.63 -10.47
N VAL A 617 10.94 -7.79 -10.82
CA VAL A 617 12.28 -7.88 -10.23
C VAL A 617 12.15 -7.33 -8.82
N GLU A 618 12.02 -8.20 -7.83
CA GLU A 618 12.27 -7.83 -6.44
C GLU A 618 13.76 -7.55 -6.28
N GLU A 619 14.21 -6.36 -6.70
CA GLU A 619 15.44 -5.79 -6.16
C GLU A 619 15.13 -5.26 -4.76
N ASN A 620 15.53 -6.06 -3.77
CA ASN A 620 15.68 -5.74 -2.35
C ASN A 620 14.48 -5.03 -1.68
N GLU A 621 13.40 -5.77 -1.45
CA GLU A 621 12.34 -5.40 -0.50
C GLU A 621 12.78 -5.32 0.98
N GLU A 622 14.06 -5.51 1.29
CA GLU A 622 14.60 -5.29 2.64
C GLU A 622 14.84 -3.80 2.95
N ALA A 623 14.93 -2.91 1.95
CA ALA A 623 15.31 -1.51 2.19
C ALA A 623 14.13 -0.53 2.42
N ASP A 624 12.95 -0.77 1.82
CA ASP A 624 11.84 0.20 1.82
C ASP A 624 10.66 -0.17 2.73
N VAL A 625 10.52 -1.43 3.15
CA VAL A 625 9.65 -1.79 4.29
C VAL A 625 10.26 -1.27 5.61
N GLU A 626 11.58 -1.04 5.61
CA GLU A 626 12.30 -0.46 6.74
C GLU A 626 11.95 1.01 7.01
N MET A 627 11.54 1.86 6.05
CA MET A 627 11.46 3.31 6.32
C MET A 627 10.24 3.77 7.14
N GLU A 628 9.07 3.14 7.01
CA GLU A 628 7.93 3.42 7.90
C GLU A 628 7.98 2.62 9.21
N SER A 629 8.70 1.49 9.24
CA SER A 629 8.96 0.72 10.47
C SER A 629 10.14 1.28 11.30
N ASN A 630 11.09 2.00 10.69
CA ASN A 630 12.28 2.60 11.32
C ASN A 630 12.11 4.03 11.85
N SER A 631 10.88 4.48 12.15
CA SER A 631 10.76 5.65 13.02
C SER A 631 11.27 5.24 14.42
N ILE A 632 12.47 5.70 14.77
CA ILE A 632 13.10 5.44 16.06
C ILE A 632 12.22 6.11 17.12
N LYS A 633 11.51 5.30 17.92
CA LYS A 633 10.65 5.81 19.00
C LYS A 633 11.48 6.28 20.17
N ILE A 634 12.46 5.47 20.56
CA ILE A 634 13.37 5.73 21.67
C ILE A 634 14.78 5.29 21.35
N VAL A 635 15.75 6.04 21.89
CA VAL A 635 17.13 5.60 22.09
C VAL A 635 17.22 5.17 23.54
N SER A 636 17.65 3.93 23.80
CA SER A 636 17.79 3.43 25.16
C SER A 636 19.09 2.69 25.37
N LEU A 637 19.57 2.77 26.62
CA LEU A 637 20.52 1.82 27.16
C LEU A 637 19.71 0.67 27.77
N ASP A 638 19.84 -0.52 27.21
CA ASP A 638 19.15 -1.70 27.72
C ASP A 638 19.97 -2.29 28.87
N ILE A 639 19.27 -2.67 29.94
CA ILE A 639 19.89 -3.23 31.14
C ILE A 639 19.25 -4.58 31.42
N GLN A 640 20.05 -5.60 31.70
CA GLN A 640 19.53 -6.94 32.01
C GLN A 640 18.70 -6.91 33.28
N MET A 641 17.58 -7.63 33.26
CA MET A 641 16.62 -7.62 34.37
C MET A 641 17.24 -8.22 35.64
N GLU A 642 18.11 -9.22 35.48
CA GLU A 642 18.80 -9.89 36.57
C GLU A 642 19.71 -8.92 37.35
N ASP A 643 20.39 -8.01 36.64
CA ASP A 643 21.24 -7.00 37.26
C ASP A 643 20.41 -5.94 38.00
N ILE A 644 19.26 -5.52 37.42
CA ILE A 644 18.32 -4.64 38.13
C ILE A 644 17.75 -5.31 39.37
N GLN A 645 17.36 -6.59 39.28
CA GLN A 645 16.83 -7.33 40.42
C GLN A 645 17.88 -7.44 41.53
N SER A 646 19.14 -7.73 41.19
CA SER A 646 20.23 -7.77 42.17
C SER A 646 20.42 -6.44 42.89
N VAL A 647 20.35 -5.31 42.18
CA VAL A 647 20.47 -3.97 42.78
C VAL A 647 19.26 -3.64 43.65
N VAL A 648 18.05 -4.04 43.24
CA VAL A 648 16.83 -3.85 44.04
C VAL A 648 16.88 -4.71 45.31
N ASP A 649 17.30 -5.96 45.22
CA ASP A 649 17.45 -6.87 46.37
C ASP A 649 18.48 -6.31 47.35
N GLU A 650 19.58 -5.75 46.86
CA GLU A 650 20.55 -5.05 47.69
C GLU A 650 19.95 -3.81 48.36
N ALA A 651 19.19 -2.99 47.64
CA ALA A 651 18.50 -1.83 48.20
C ALA A 651 17.48 -2.22 49.29
N ILE A 652 16.77 -3.34 49.10
CA ILE A 652 15.87 -3.94 50.09
C ILE A 652 16.66 -4.37 51.34
N CYS A 653 17.83 -5.00 51.18
CA CYS A 653 18.68 -5.40 52.29
C CYS A 653 19.29 -4.20 53.05
N GLN A 654 19.53 -3.09 52.37
CA GLN A 654 20.19 -1.91 52.94
C GLN A 654 19.22 -0.89 53.54
N ASN A 655 17.94 -0.87 53.14
CA ASN A 655 16.98 0.14 53.57
C ASN A 655 15.58 -0.44 53.87
N GLU A 656 15.20 -0.40 55.14
CA GLU A 656 13.89 -0.89 55.62
C GLU A 656 12.68 -0.19 54.98
N HIS A 657 12.80 1.07 54.54
CA HIS A 657 11.71 1.77 53.86
C HIS A 657 11.49 1.25 52.43
N VAL A 658 12.57 0.93 51.72
CA VAL A 658 12.50 0.30 50.39
C VAL A 658 11.94 -1.11 50.50
N LYS A 659 12.37 -1.85 51.52
CA LYS A 659 11.83 -3.17 51.84
C LYS A 659 10.33 -3.12 52.11
N ALA A 660 9.86 -2.24 52.99
CA ALA A 660 8.44 -2.08 53.28
C ALA A 660 7.63 -1.71 52.02
N PHE A 661 8.16 -0.81 51.18
CA PHE A 661 7.52 -0.42 49.93
C PHE A 661 7.36 -1.60 48.95
N MET A 662 8.39 -2.43 48.81
CA MET A 662 8.38 -3.59 47.91
C MET A 662 7.53 -4.74 48.45
N GLU A 663 7.60 -5.02 49.75
CA GLU A 663 6.80 -6.07 50.41
C GLU A 663 5.29 -5.79 50.30
N GLU A 664 4.85 -4.53 50.43
CA GLU A 664 3.47 -4.11 50.19
C GLU A 664 2.98 -4.43 48.76
N ARG A 665 3.92 -4.53 47.81
CA ARG A 665 3.68 -4.74 46.38
C ARG A 665 4.09 -6.13 45.92
N GLU A 666 4.35 -7.08 46.81
CA GLU A 666 4.63 -8.49 46.45
C GLU A 666 3.42 -9.16 45.77
N THR A 667 2.19 -8.79 46.19
CA THR A 667 0.95 -9.26 45.57
C THR A 667 0.79 -8.81 44.11
N ASP A 668 1.54 -7.78 43.70
CA ASP A 668 1.54 -7.26 42.33
C ASP A 668 2.41 -8.09 41.38
N LYS A 669 3.13 -9.11 41.89
CA LYS A 669 3.95 -10.05 41.08
C LYS A 669 3.09 -11.08 40.32
N SER A 670 1.93 -11.46 40.86
CA SER A 670 0.94 -12.27 40.14
C SER A 670 0.05 -11.36 39.32
N ASN A 671 0.17 -11.43 37.99
CA ASN A 671 -0.65 -10.63 37.07
C ASN A 671 -2.16 -10.80 37.41
N ASP A 672 -2.82 -9.68 37.67
CA ASP A 672 -4.28 -9.57 37.77
C ASP A 672 -4.90 -9.99 36.43
N SER A 673 -5.94 -10.84 36.44
CA SER A 673 -6.55 -11.40 35.22
C SER A 673 -7.10 -10.35 34.26
N ASP A 674 -7.27 -9.12 34.74
CA ASP A 674 -7.93 -8.03 34.03
C ASP A 674 -6.96 -6.99 33.46
N ASN A 675 -5.63 -7.18 33.56
CA ASN A 675 -4.66 -6.16 33.17
C ASN A 675 -3.69 -6.66 32.07
N ILE A 676 -4.18 -6.65 30.82
CA ILE A 676 -3.50 -7.26 29.66
C ILE A 676 -2.46 -6.32 28.99
N VAL A 677 -2.33 -5.06 29.43
CA VAL A 677 -1.53 -4.07 28.67
C VAL A 677 -0.18 -3.69 29.31
N ASN A 678 0.02 -3.74 30.63
CA ASN A 678 1.32 -3.51 31.26
C ASN A 678 1.40 -4.25 32.60
N GLY A 679 2.37 -5.17 32.77
CA GLY A 679 2.67 -5.72 34.09
C GLY A 679 3.13 -4.61 35.05
N ARG A 680 2.71 -4.66 36.32
CA ARG A 680 3.08 -3.63 37.32
C ARG A 680 4.59 -3.58 37.57
N TYR A 681 5.26 -4.72 37.49
CA TYR A 681 6.73 -4.80 37.42
C TYR A 681 7.20 -4.75 35.97
N ILE A 682 8.13 -3.84 35.68
CA ILE A 682 8.66 -3.63 34.33
C ILE A 682 9.67 -4.72 34.00
N LYS A 683 9.30 -5.64 33.11
CA LYS A 683 10.18 -6.74 32.65
C LYS A 683 11.23 -6.30 31.62
N ASN A 684 10.97 -5.19 30.92
CA ASN A 684 11.87 -4.64 29.91
C ASN A 684 12.64 -3.43 30.48
N THR A 685 13.68 -3.71 31.26
CA THR A 685 14.50 -2.72 31.95
C THR A 685 15.41 -1.97 30.98
N HIS A 686 15.23 -0.66 30.89
CA HIS A 686 16.03 0.21 30.02
C HIS A 686 16.07 1.63 30.59
N CYS A 687 17.11 2.38 30.28
CA CYS A 687 17.20 3.82 30.50
C CYS A 687 17.03 4.56 29.18
N THR A 688 16.10 5.51 29.14
CA THR A 688 15.82 6.29 27.93
C THR A 688 16.81 7.45 27.77
N PHE A 689 17.53 7.49 26.65
CA PHE A 689 18.44 8.58 26.28
C PHE A 689 17.72 9.69 25.51
N ALA A 690 16.83 9.31 24.59
CA ALA A 690 16.02 10.25 23.81
C ALA A 690 14.72 9.58 23.35
N HIS A 691 13.65 10.38 23.23
CA HIS A 691 12.37 9.95 22.67
C HIS A 691 12.04 10.78 21.42
N ARG A 692 11.31 10.20 20.45
CA ARG A 692 10.90 10.88 19.19
C ARG A 692 10.15 12.19 19.36
N ALA A 693 9.54 12.40 20.54
CA ALA A 693 8.83 13.63 20.88
C ALA A 693 9.78 14.80 21.19
N GLN A 694 11.07 14.52 21.43
CA GLN A 694 12.07 15.50 21.87
C GLN A 694 12.98 15.97 20.73
N MET A 695 13.06 15.22 19.61
CA MET A 695 13.97 15.51 18.49
C MET A 695 13.55 14.77 17.22
N SER A 696 13.95 15.30 16.06
CA SER A 696 13.66 14.72 14.74
C SER A 696 14.43 13.42 14.49
N GLN A 697 13.97 12.61 13.53
CA GLN A 697 14.64 11.35 13.16
C GLN A 697 16.08 11.56 12.65
N GLU A 698 16.33 12.66 11.95
CA GLU A 698 17.66 13.04 11.46
C GLU A 698 18.58 13.41 12.63
N GLU A 699 18.08 14.15 13.63
CA GLU A 699 18.84 14.49 14.84
C GLU A 699 19.13 13.26 15.70
N ILE A 700 18.16 12.35 15.86
CA ILE A 700 18.38 11.07 16.59
C ILE A 700 19.49 10.28 15.92
N ARG A 701 19.41 10.10 14.59
CA ARG A 701 20.43 9.38 13.84
C ARG A 701 21.78 10.08 13.94
N SER A 702 21.84 11.38 13.72
CA SER A 702 23.11 12.13 13.78
C SER A 702 23.76 12.09 15.17
N LYS A 703 22.98 12.10 16.27
CA LYS A 703 23.50 12.19 17.64
C LYS A 703 23.83 10.85 18.30
N PHE A 704 23.16 9.77 17.89
CA PHE A 704 23.25 8.48 18.60
C PHE A 704 23.69 7.31 17.72
N SER A 705 23.77 7.45 16.39
CA SER A 705 24.12 6.32 15.51
C SER A 705 25.51 5.75 15.77
N HIS A 706 26.46 6.59 16.19
CA HIS A 706 27.82 6.15 16.49
C HIS A 706 27.90 5.30 17.78
N MET A 707 26.87 5.32 18.61
CA MET A 707 26.83 4.57 19.88
C MET A 707 26.09 3.24 19.77
N ILE A 708 25.50 2.93 18.61
CA ILE A 708 24.71 1.69 18.43
C ILE A 708 25.62 0.47 18.56
N GLY A 709 25.20 -0.48 19.40
CA GLY A 709 25.96 -1.71 19.67
C GLY A 709 27.15 -1.51 20.60
N ALA A 710 27.42 -0.29 21.08
CA ALA A 710 28.45 -0.05 22.08
C ALA A 710 27.98 -0.48 23.47
N GLU A 711 28.91 -0.92 24.31
CA GLU A 711 28.67 -1.31 25.71
C GLU A 711 29.06 -0.15 26.64
N ALA A 712 28.34 0.03 27.75
CA ALA A 712 28.64 1.08 28.72
C ALA A 712 28.39 0.56 30.14
N THR A 713 29.35 0.80 31.04
CA THR A 713 29.20 0.47 32.46
C THR A 713 28.49 1.63 33.16
N VAL A 714 27.32 1.36 33.75
CA VAL A 714 26.53 2.33 34.53
C VAL A 714 26.45 1.90 35.98
N HIS A 715 26.26 2.86 36.89
CA HIS A 715 26.10 2.60 38.31
C HIS A 715 24.74 3.10 38.78
N ALA A 716 24.06 2.31 39.62
CA ALA A 716 22.88 2.79 40.32
C ALA A 716 23.30 3.81 41.38
N VAL A 717 22.60 4.96 41.42
CA VAL A 717 22.92 6.08 42.31
C VAL A 717 21.92 6.16 43.46
N SER A 718 20.63 6.04 43.15
CA SER A 718 19.56 6.16 44.12
C SER A 718 18.33 5.34 43.71
N PHE A 719 17.51 4.97 44.69
CA PHE A 719 16.20 4.33 44.48
C PHE A 719 15.12 5.33 44.92
N LEU A 720 14.32 5.83 43.96
CA LEU A 720 13.26 6.81 44.20
C LEU A 720 11.90 6.18 43.98
N TYR A 721 10.94 6.47 44.85
CA TYR A 721 9.58 5.93 44.73
C TYR A 721 8.54 6.87 45.33
N ASP A 722 7.32 6.77 44.83
CA ASP A 722 6.12 7.29 45.48
C ASP A 722 5.03 6.22 45.48
N GLU A 723 3.80 6.57 45.88
CA GLU A 723 2.67 5.64 45.88
C GLU A 723 2.34 5.06 44.48
N ASN A 724 2.78 5.70 43.40
CA ASN A 724 2.39 5.43 42.01
C ASN A 724 3.49 4.82 41.14
N VAL A 725 4.78 5.12 41.38
CA VAL A 725 5.91 4.65 40.57
C VAL A 725 7.18 4.48 41.39
N ALA A 726 8.07 3.59 40.95
CA ALA A 726 9.42 3.45 41.50
C ALA A 726 10.47 3.33 40.40
N ALA A 727 11.63 3.98 40.59
CA ALA A 727 12.71 4.01 39.62
C ALA A 727 14.11 4.05 40.28
N LEU A 728 15.07 3.43 39.60
CA LEU A 728 16.50 3.51 39.93
C LEU A 728 17.15 4.62 39.11
N GLU A 729 17.76 5.60 39.78
CA GLU A 729 18.64 6.57 39.14
C GLU A 729 19.95 5.90 38.72
N ILE A 730 20.44 6.22 37.53
CA ILE A 730 21.71 5.67 37.03
C ILE A 730 22.68 6.76 36.60
N SER A 731 23.97 6.54 36.87
CA SER A 731 25.05 7.38 36.36
C SER A 731 25.46 6.92 34.97
N ILE A 732 25.51 7.85 34.01
CA ILE A 732 25.98 7.55 32.65
C ILE A 732 27.46 7.92 32.51
N PRO A 733 28.34 7.00 32.04
CA PRO A 733 29.75 7.29 31.86
C PRO A 733 29.97 8.25 30.67
N SER A 734 31.10 8.94 30.63
CA SER A 734 31.49 9.80 29.50
C SER A 734 32.02 9.03 28.28
N THR A 735 32.40 7.76 28.45
CA THR A 735 32.93 6.90 27.39
C THR A 735 32.38 5.47 27.47
N THR A 736 32.30 4.78 26.33
CA THR A 736 31.90 3.37 26.24
C THR A 736 32.99 2.43 26.76
N SER A 737 32.61 1.20 27.10
CA SER A 737 33.50 0.12 27.53
C SER A 737 34.05 -0.65 26.32
N GLY A 738 35.35 -1.03 26.31
CA GLY A 738 36.00 -1.85 25.27
C GLY A 738 37.27 -1.24 24.64
N ASP A 739 37.87 -1.96 23.68
CA ASP A 739 39.16 -1.61 23.02
C ASP A 739 39.10 -0.32 22.16
N HIS A 740 37.89 0.14 21.83
CA HIS A 740 37.64 1.40 21.14
C HIS A 740 36.64 2.24 21.95
N ALA A 741 37.13 2.95 22.97
CA ALA A 741 36.32 3.84 23.78
C ALA A 741 35.75 4.99 22.93
N LEU A 742 34.43 5.05 22.80
CA LEU A 742 33.69 6.09 22.08
C LEU A 742 33.10 7.09 23.09
N PRO A 743 32.98 8.38 22.72
CA PRO A 743 32.30 9.36 23.56
C PRO A 743 30.80 9.04 23.67
N VAL A 744 30.30 8.98 24.90
CA VAL A 744 28.87 8.76 25.20
C VAL A 744 28.15 10.10 25.22
N THR A 745 27.17 10.26 24.33
CA THR A 745 26.28 11.42 24.31
C THR A 745 25.38 11.38 25.57
N PRO A 746 25.30 12.46 26.38
CA PRO A 746 24.45 12.50 27.56
C PRO A 746 22.96 12.28 27.23
N PRO A 747 22.18 11.64 28.12
CA PRO A 747 20.72 11.58 27.99
C PRO A 747 20.11 12.98 27.94
N MET A 748 19.02 13.13 27.18
CA MET A 748 18.21 14.35 27.19
C MET A 748 17.45 14.53 28.52
N ASN A 749 17.24 13.43 29.24
CA ASN A 749 16.61 13.45 30.52
C ASN A 749 17.59 13.89 31.61
N LYS A 750 17.21 14.92 32.39
CA LYS A 750 18.01 15.39 33.54
C LYS A 750 18.08 14.35 34.66
N PHE A 751 17.19 13.36 34.65
CA PHE A 751 17.15 12.23 35.57
C PHE A 751 17.24 10.92 34.78
N PRO A 752 18.44 10.46 34.42
CA PRO A 752 18.62 9.15 33.79
C PRO A 752 18.22 8.05 34.77
N HIS A 753 17.23 7.24 34.41
CA HIS A 753 16.65 6.25 35.32
C HIS A 753 16.11 5.02 34.60
N VAL A 754 15.94 3.95 35.37
CA VAL A 754 15.22 2.73 35.00
C VAL A 754 13.96 2.64 35.85
N THR A 755 12.78 2.56 35.21
CA THR A 755 11.53 2.33 35.96
C THR A 755 11.42 0.87 36.36
N VAL A 756 11.17 0.61 37.64
CA VAL A 756 11.10 -0.73 38.25
C VAL A 756 9.66 -1.17 38.45
N TRP A 757 8.80 -0.26 38.91
CA TRP A 757 7.40 -0.54 39.23
C TRP A 757 6.47 0.62 38.86
N CYS A 758 5.25 0.28 38.42
CA CYS A 758 4.15 1.21 38.16
C CYS A 758 2.85 0.72 38.81
N GLY A 759 2.13 1.64 39.44
CA GLY A 759 0.79 1.42 39.97
C GLY A 759 -0.26 1.15 38.88
N LYS A 760 -1.47 0.75 39.30
CA LYS A 760 -2.58 0.43 38.39
C LYS A 760 -2.92 1.62 37.49
N ASN A 761 -2.95 1.40 36.17
CA ASN A 761 -3.20 2.42 35.15
C ASN A 761 -2.19 3.59 35.12
N ILE A 762 -1.00 3.40 35.69
CA ILE A 762 0.08 4.40 35.65
C ILE A 762 1.12 3.99 34.61
N GLU A 763 1.50 4.95 33.77
CA GLU A 763 2.51 4.75 32.73
C GLU A 763 3.92 5.10 33.24
N ALA A 764 4.92 4.37 32.76
CA ALA A 764 6.32 4.49 33.19
C ALA A 764 6.95 5.88 32.99
N TRP A 765 6.42 6.70 32.07
CA TRP A 765 6.95 8.06 31.88
C TRP A 765 6.76 8.96 33.10
N ARG A 766 5.86 8.63 34.04
CA ARG A 766 5.67 9.38 35.29
C ARG A 766 6.89 9.36 36.20
N SER A 767 7.77 8.36 36.07
CA SER A 767 9.04 8.28 36.81
C SER A 767 9.94 9.51 36.62
N ASN A 768 9.79 10.24 35.50
CA ASN A 768 10.45 11.52 35.25
C ASN A 768 10.15 12.61 36.30
N THR A 769 9.05 12.47 37.05
CA THR A 769 8.59 13.46 38.04
C THR A 769 9.16 13.23 39.44
N LEU A 770 9.72 12.04 39.72
CA LEU A 770 10.22 11.66 41.05
C LEU A 770 11.24 12.65 41.62
N PRO A 771 12.24 13.17 40.88
CA PRO A 771 13.19 14.14 41.45
C PRO A 771 12.52 15.42 41.94
N ALA A 772 11.52 15.93 41.23
CA ALA A 772 10.77 17.11 41.65
C ALA A 772 9.96 16.83 42.92
N LYS A 773 9.41 15.62 43.04
CA LYS A 773 8.70 15.18 44.24
C LYS A 773 9.63 15.03 45.45
N VAL A 774 10.85 14.53 45.27
CA VAL A 774 11.87 14.48 46.33
C VAL A 774 12.20 15.88 46.84
N ILE A 775 12.37 16.85 45.93
CA ILE A 775 12.59 18.26 46.29
C ILE A 775 11.41 18.81 47.11
N ASN A 776 10.18 18.41 46.75
CA ASN A 776 8.95 18.83 47.42
C ASN A 776 8.60 17.97 48.66
N LYS A 777 9.38 16.94 49.00
CA LYS A 777 9.12 15.93 50.05
C LYS A 777 7.83 15.13 49.86
N GLU A 778 7.47 14.89 48.60
CA GLU A 778 6.30 14.10 48.17
C GLU A 778 6.70 12.69 47.68
N ALA A 779 8.00 12.40 47.57
CA ALA A 779 8.62 11.13 47.20
C ALA A 779 9.93 10.93 47.97
#